data_AF-A0A2N6AWG2-F1
#
_entry.id   AF-A0A2N6AWG2-F1
#
_cell.length_a   1.000
_cell.length_b   1.000
_cell.length_c   1.000
_cell.angle_alpha   90.00
_cell.angle_beta   90.00
_cell.angle_gamma   90.00
#
_symmetry.space_group_name_H-M   'P 1'
#
loop_
_entity.id
_entity.type
_entity.pdbx_description
1 polymer ?
#
loop_
_entity_poly.entity_id
_entity_poly.type
_entity_poly.pdbx_seq_one_letter_code
_entity_poly.pdbx_strand_id
1 'polypeptide(L)'
;RFISDYTHLFGGMHINKNDKIAFFPGTFDPFSLSHKEIAREIRDKGYEVYLAVDEFSWSKRTQPNLIRRNIIRMSVADELGIYLFPENMPINIANPEDLQKLSEVFGGAKVYLVIGSDVLLNASAYKSDGPISSFNHIIFERKGLIESKEDDIRLDEACKSLKGESVRLVLKPEYEDISSTLIRKNIDEKRDISNLIDPIAQKYIYEKGLYRREPQYKTIMKIKSKQVELLTEFDGDLLKELSNSYFEDSLDAFQKLKHFTMKNSPKMLIIRDLNDENRIIAFSLFHLVKSSSLYQEFKHDGVSEYIRENSMGRIIMIDGLFLDPRRSDGTYSQILLTETLGVCLKKDYSYAIYYNKFKEHETPKLHETLTLNGFQRVPYKIGNKSVFVVKMISPSIITLDASKSIKEPYQSHPMVQERIGEARKKLLKSLTRLYPGHLMLSFDRNMIYDKMIEMICKENGVGVDPVYPKKTGENMCVPFGKVLNGQIVPNTVTKSMHTERYFEPFMKTNEMKAYPYYVELENQVKIIRSFNRPVFLIDDLLHKGYRFRAVNPLFEKENIEVKKIIVGILSGRGKELMEIENRDVETAYFIPRLKTWFNENSLYPFLGGDTLWRGEYHERNMIPSVNLILPYMSPYYIRGASKQAVYELSKTCLENAYEILTTIEEVYQIVNERSFTMAALAEVFMSPRFPDHGRDMHHDLNLSPSTYLLNDIEALEKLKRIITEK
;
A
#
# COMPACT_ATOMS: atom_id res chain seq x y z
N ARG A 1 -23.91 37.79 3.96
CA ARG A 1 -24.92 38.71 4.53
C ARG A 1 -24.24 39.91 5.19
N PHE A 2 -23.53 39.76 6.31
CA PHE A 2 -22.81 40.87 6.97
C PHE A 2 -21.96 41.75 6.03
N ILE A 3 -21.06 41.17 5.24
CA ILE A 3 -20.21 41.95 4.30
C ILE A 3 -21.06 42.73 3.30
N SER A 4 -22.09 42.10 2.73
CA SER A 4 -23.01 42.73 1.78
C SER A 4 -23.80 43.88 2.41
N ASP A 5 -24.33 43.67 3.62
CA ASP A 5 -25.09 44.67 4.36
C ASP A 5 -24.19 45.84 4.75
N TYR A 6 -22.96 45.56 5.20
CA TYR A 6 -21.95 46.57 5.52
C TYR A 6 -21.58 47.39 4.28
N THR A 7 -21.32 46.73 3.14
CA THR A 7 -20.94 47.43 1.92
C THR A 7 -22.04 48.33 1.39
N HIS A 8 -23.30 47.89 1.53
CA HIS A 8 -24.46 48.68 1.14
C HIS A 8 -24.71 49.87 2.08
N LEU A 9 -24.53 49.70 3.40
CA LEU A 9 -24.83 50.74 4.40
C LEU A 9 -23.69 51.73 4.62
N PHE A 10 -22.44 51.28 4.49
CA PHE A 10 -21.25 52.04 4.90
C PHE A 10 -20.18 52.16 3.80
N GLY A 11 -20.43 51.64 2.59
CA GLY A 11 -19.46 51.65 1.50
C GLY A 11 -18.37 50.57 1.63
N GLY A 12 -17.28 50.70 0.87
CA GLY A 12 -16.21 49.70 0.84
C GLY A 12 -15.63 49.41 2.23
N MET A 13 -15.45 48.12 2.56
CA MET A 13 -14.83 47.70 3.82
C MET A 13 -13.31 47.84 3.72
N HIS A 14 -12.74 48.81 4.43
CA HIS A 14 -11.29 48.98 4.51
C HIS A 14 -10.72 48.04 5.58
N ILE A 15 -10.11 46.94 5.13
CA ILE A 15 -9.36 46.03 6.00
C ILE A 15 -7.90 46.49 5.97
N ASN A 16 -7.37 46.93 7.12
CA ASN A 16 -5.96 47.26 7.25
C ASN A 16 -5.14 46.00 6.98
N LYS A 17 -4.36 46.00 5.89
CA LYS A 17 -3.44 44.92 5.58
C LYS A 17 -2.19 45.07 6.45
N ASN A 18 -1.75 43.96 7.05
CA ASN A 18 -0.45 43.95 7.72
C ASN A 18 0.66 43.80 6.68
N ASP A 19 1.64 44.70 6.71
CA ASP A 19 2.78 44.67 5.79
C ASP A 19 3.86 43.65 6.23
N LYS A 20 3.73 43.06 7.42
CA LYS A 20 4.63 42.01 7.95
C LYS A 20 3.90 40.68 8.08
N ILE A 21 4.21 39.75 7.19
CA ILE A 21 3.60 38.43 7.13
C ILE A 21 4.62 37.38 7.58
N ALA A 22 4.23 36.51 8.50
CA ALA A 22 5.03 35.36 8.90
C ALA A 22 4.41 34.07 8.34
N PHE A 23 5.07 33.47 7.35
CA PHE A 23 4.69 32.17 6.80
C PHE A 23 5.35 31.07 7.62
N PHE A 24 4.55 30.28 8.34
CA PHE A 24 5.03 29.27 9.28
C PHE A 24 4.70 27.86 8.80
N PRO A 25 5.55 27.26 7.94
CA PRO A 25 5.39 25.88 7.50
C PRO A 25 5.81 24.90 8.59
N GLY A 26 4.99 23.88 8.82
CA GLY A 26 5.31 22.84 9.78
C GLY A 26 4.56 21.54 9.51
N THR A 27 5.20 20.41 9.86
CA THR A 27 4.53 19.11 9.76
C THR A 27 3.30 19.04 10.67
N PHE A 28 3.38 19.64 11.87
CA PHE A 28 2.30 19.77 12.85
C PHE A 28 1.55 18.45 13.12
N ASP A 29 2.28 17.42 13.55
CA ASP A 29 1.76 16.05 13.69
C ASP A 29 1.94 15.46 15.10
N PRO A 30 1.26 15.98 16.14
CA PRO A 30 0.26 17.08 16.10
C PRO A 30 0.87 18.48 16.32
N PHE A 31 0.06 19.52 16.09
CA PHE A 31 0.34 20.90 16.52
C PHE A 31 0.34 20.97 18.05
N SER A 32 1.39 21.54 18.65
CA SER A 32 1.62 21.54 20.10
C SER A 32 1.54 22.94 20.70
N LEU A 33 1.55 23.04 22.04
CA LEU A 33 1.64 24.33 22.73
C LEU A 33 2.90 25.10 22.35
N SER A 34 4.04 24.42 22.16
CA SER A 34 5.27 25.06 21.64
C SER A 34 5.05 25.77 20.31
N HIS A 35 4.33 25.13 19.36
CA HIS A 35 4.02 25.78 18.09
C HIS A 35 3.04 26.96 18.25
N LYS A 36 2.06 26.85 19.17
CA LYS A 36 1.12 27.94 19.50
C LYS A 36 1.88 29.15 20.07
N GLU A 37 2.81 28.93 20.99
CA GLU A 37 3.59 29.99 21.63
C GLU A 37 4.56 30.66 20.65
N ILE A 38 5.23 29.92 19.76
CA ILE A 38 6.04 30.51 18.68
C ILE A 38 5.17 31.45 17.83
N ALA A 39 3.98 30.99 17.44
CA ALA A 39 3.07 31.80 16.63
C ALA A 39 2.58 33.05 17.39
N ARG A 40 2.30 32.94 18.70
CA ARG A 40 1.94 34.08 19.56
C ARG A 40 3.07 35.09 19.68
N GLU A 41 4.29 34.66 19.96
CA GLU A 41 5.45 35.57 20.07
C GLU A 41 5.73 36.33 18.77
N ILE A 42 5.58 35.66 17.62
CA ILE A 42 5.70 36.29 16.31
C ILE A 42 4.60 37.33 16.11
N ARG A 43 3.34 36.96 16.37
CA ARG A 43 2.22 37.89 16.28
C ARG A 43 2.41 39.12 17.17
N ASP A 44 2.82 38.92 18.43
CA ASP A 44 2.99 40.00 19.41
C ASP A 44 4.11 40.98 19.03
N LYS A 45 5.01 40.58 18.11
CA LYS A 45 5.99 41.47 17.46
C LYS A 45 5.43 42.26 16.26
N GLY A 46 4.11 42.17 16.02
CA GLY A 46 3.39 42.92 15.00
C GLY A 46 3.24 42.21 13.65
N TYR A 47 3.49 40.89 13.59
CA TYR A 47 3.32 40.10 12.37
C TYR A 47 1.90 39.51 12.28
N GLU A 48 1.44 39.26 11.07
CA GLU A 48 0.31 38.35 10.82
C GLU A 48 0.83 36.96 10.49
N VAL A 49 0.42 35.93 11.23
CA VAL A 49 0.99 34.58 11.14
C VAL A 49 0.09 33.66 10.32
N TYR A 50 0.68 32.99 9.33
CA TYR A 50 0.02 32.00 8.49
C TYR A 50 0.64 30.62 8.72
N LEU A 51 -0.06 29.76 9.44
CA LEU A 51 0.30 28.38 9.71
C LEU A 51 0.03 27.52 8.48
N ALA A 52 1.08 26.97 7.88
CA ALA A 52 0.99 26.11 6.70
C ALA A 52 1.31 24.65 7.05
N VAL A 53 0.36 23.76 6.77
CA VAL A 53 0.52 22.32 7.02
C VAL A 53 1.40 21.72 5.92
N ASP A 54 2.61 21.33 6.29
CA ASP A 54 3.61 20.78 5.37
C ASP A 54 3.27 19.35 4.90
N GLU A 55 3.46 19.12 3.60
CA GLU A 55 3.24 17.86 2.87
C GLU A 55 4.51 17.38 2.14
N PHE A 56 5.62 18.10 2.23
CA PHE A 56 6.83 17.84 1.44
C PHE A 56 7.83 16.91 2.14
N SER A 57 7.58 16.59 3.41
CA SER A 57 8.28 15.51 4.10
C SER A 57 7.92 14.15 3.50
N TRP A 58 8.82 13.60 2.68
CA TRP A 58 8.63 12.29 2.07
C TRP A 58 9.11 11.12 2.95
N SER A 59 9.77 11.40 4.08
CA SER A 59 10.23 10.39 5.05
C SER A 59 9.27 10.14 6.21
N LYS A 60 8.53 11.16 6.63
CA LYS A 60 7.56 11.06 7.73
C LYS A 60 6.27 10.37 7.28
N ARG A 61 5.61 9.73 8.24
CA ARG A 61 4.25 9.22 8.11
C ARG A 61 3.37 10.02 9.08
N THR A 62 2.61 10.93 8.51
CA THR A 62 1.78 11.89 9.25
C THR A 62 0.32 11.45 9.26
N GLN A 63 -0.47 12.03 10.17
CA GLN A 63 -1.91 12.01 10.06
C GLN A 63 -2.36 12.73 8.77
N PRO A 64 -3.52 12.36 8.20
CA PRO A 64 -4.12 13.05 7.06
C PRO A 64 -4.17 14.56 7.27
N ASN A 65 -4.00 15.31 6.17
CA ASN A 65 -3.87 16.76 6.19
C ASN A 65 -5.02 17.46 6.93
N LEU A 66 -6.28 17.07 6.66
CA LEU A 66 -7.45 17.70 7.25
C LEU A 66 -7.53 17.46 8.77
N ILE A 67 -7.05 16.31 9.26
CA ILE A 67 -6.95 16.04 10.70
C ILE A 67 -5.98 17.02 11.37
N ARG A 68 -4.80 17.22 10.79
CA ARG A 68 -3.81 18.17 11.33
C ARG A 68 -4.31 19.62 11.26
N ARG A 69 -5.00 20.00 10.17
CA ARG A 69 -5.65 21.31 10.03
C ARG A 69 -6.73 21.51 11.09
N ASN A 70 -7.55 20.50 11.38
CA ASN A 70 -8.55 20.58 12.45
C ASN A 70 -7.90 20.79 13.81
N ILE A 71 -6.83 20.05 14.13
CA ILE A 71 -6.06 20.22 15.37
C ILE A 71 -5.57 21.66 15.48
N ILE A 72 -4.92 22.21 14.44
CA ILE A 72 -4.45 23.60 14.43
C ILE A 72 -5.62 24.57 14.63
N ARG A 73 -6.71 24.39 13.87
CA ARG A 73 -7.88 25.27 13.91
C ARG A 73 -8.48 25.35 15.31
N MET A 74 -8.57 24.23 16.02
CA MET A 74 -9.04 24.22 17.42
C MET A 74 -8.03 24.92 18.33
N SER A 75 -6.74 24.64 18.16
CA SER A 75 -5.68 25.20 19.01
C SER A 75 -5.49 26.72 18.89
N VAL A 76 -5.83 27.34 17.76
CA VAL A 76 -5.66 28.80 17.54
C VAL A 76 -6.96 29.55 17.36
N ALA A 77 -8.11 28.93 17.68
CA ALA A 77 -9.43 29.54 17.51
C ALA A 77 -9.61 30.85 18.31
N ASP A 78 -8.87 30.99 19.41
CA ASP A 78 -8.83 32.14 20.31
C ASP A 78 -7.78 33.20 19.92
N GLU A 79 -7.00 32.96 18.86
CA GLU A 79 -5.87 33.82 18.48
C GLU A 79 -6.16 34.69 17.25
N LEU A 80 -6.51 35.96 17.47
CA LEU A 80 -6.54 36.93 16.37
C LEU A 80 -5.14 37.14 15.79
N GLY A 81 -5.04 37.33 14.48
CA GLY A 81 -3.76 37.52 13.78
C GLY A 81 -2.96 36.25 13.51
N ILE A 82 -3.51 35.06 13.84
CA ILE A 82 -2.95 33.76 13.50
C ILE A 82 -3.97 32.99 12.66
N TYR A 83 -3.59 32.59 11.45
CA TYR A 83 -4.48 32.01 10.46
C TYR A 83 -3.92 30.72 9.88
N LEU A 84 -4.80 29.83 9.43
CA LEU A 84 -4.40 28.69 8.61
C LEU A 84 -4.20 29.14 7.16
N PHE A 85 -3.04 28.81 6.59
CA PHE A 85 -2.79 29.02 5.17
C PHE A 85 -3.71 28.11 4.31
N PRO A 86 -4.18 28.56 3.13
CA PRO A 86 -5.06 27.78 2.27
C PRO A 86 -4.45 26.45 1.83
N GLU A 87 -5.21 25.36 1.95
CA GLU A 87 -4.74 24.01 1.58
C GLU A 87 -4.64 23.77 0.07
N ASN A 88 -5.33 24.59 -0.74
CA ASN A 88 -5.31 24.54 -2.20
C ASN A 88 -4.11 25.27 -2.82
N MET A 89 -3.25 25.87 -1.99
CA MET A 89 -2.02 26.56 -2.34
C MET A 89 -0.83 25.91 -1.63
N PRO A 90 -0.39 24.71 -2.04
CA PRO A 90 0.78 24.08 -1.44
C PRO A 90 2.05 24.88 -1.79
N ILE A 91 2.88 25.19 -0.79
CA ILE A 91 4.12 25.95 -0.96
C ILE A 91 5.31 25.09 -0.51
N ASN A 92 6.09 24.60 -1.47
CA ASN A 92 7.35 23.93 -1.17
C ASN A 92 8.48 24.96 -1.09
N ILE A 93 9.09 25.11 0.09
CA ILE A 93 10.20 26.07 0.27
C ILE A 93 11.44 25.71 -0.57
N ALA A 94 11.58 24.47 -1.02
CA ALA A 94 12.64 24.06 -1.94
C ALA A 94 12.32 24.37 -3.42
N ASN A 95 11.11 24.87 -3.73
CA ASN A 95 10.69 25.20 -5.09
C ASN A 95 10.68 26.73 -5.32
N PRO A 96 11.57 27.26 -6.18
CA PRO A 96 11.59 28.67 -6.59
C PRO A 96 10.24 29.24 -7.02
N GLU A 97 9.48 28.50 -7.84
CA GLU A 97 8.18 28.95 -8.35
C GLU A 97 7.16 29.12 -7.22
N ASP A 98 7.21 28.25 -6.21
CA ASP A 98 6.28 28.32 -5.08
C ASP A 98 6.63 29.45 -4.12
N LEU A 99 7.93 29.72 -3.91
CA LEU A 99 8.37 30.91 -3.18
C LEU A 99 7.91 32.20 -3.87
N GLN A 100 8.02 32.27 -5.20
CA GLN A 100 7.49 33.41 -5.95
C GLN A 100 5.98 33.57 -5.75
N LYS A 101 5.21 32.49 -5.93
CA LYS A 101 3.75 32.49 -5.68
C LYS A 101 3.42 32.94 -4.26
N LEU A 102 4.18 32.49 -3.26
CA LEU A 102 3.99 32.89 -1.86
C LEU A 102 4.10 34.41 -1.69
N SER A 103 5.11 35.04 -2.31
CA SER A 103 5.27 36.51 -2.28
C SER A 103 4.11 37.22 -3.00
N GLU A 104 3.70 36.73 -4.16
CA GLU A 104 2.60 37.29 -4.96
C GLU A 104 1.25 37.26 -4.23
N VAL A 105 0.95 36.18 -3.50
CA VAL A 105 -0.29 36.03 -2.72
C VAL A 105 -0.48 37.17 -1.70
N PHE A 106 0.62 37.69 -1.15
CA PHE A 106 0.58 38.77 -0.17
C PHE A 106 0.77 40.17 -0.76
N GLY A 107 0.78 40.31 -2.10
CA GLY A 107 0.57 41.59 -2.79
C GLY A 107 1.53 42.71 -2.42
N GLY A 108 2.80 42.39 -2.13
CA GLY A 108 3.86 43.35 -1.80
C GLY A 108 4.20 43.47 -0.31
N ALA A 109 3.50 42.76 0.58
CA ALA A 109 3.89 42.67 1.98
C ALA A 109 5.23 41.93 2.14
N LYS A 110 5.97 42.24 3.21
CA LYS A 110 7.22 41.55 3.55
C LYS A 110 6.89 40.19 4.17
N VAL A 111 7.18 39.12 3.43
CA VAL A 111 7.00 37.73 3.88
C VAL A 111 8.26 37.24 4.59
N TYR A 112 8.09 36.70 5.79
CA TYR A 112 9.13 36.10 6.62
C TYR A 112 8.86 34.60 6.75
N LEU A 113 9.83 33.77 6.39
CA LEU A 113 9.77 32.33 6.57
C LEU A 113 10.11 31.98 8.02
N VAL A 114 9.18 31.38 8.74
CA VAL A 114 9.41 30.89 10.10
C VAL A 114 10.02 29.49 10.03
N ILE A 115 11.24 29.34 10.53
CA ILE A 115 11.99 28.07 10.51
C ILE A 115 12.66 27.80 11.85
N GLY A 116 12.82 26.52 12.17
CA GLY A 116 13.71 26.11 13.27
C GLY A 116 15.19 26.17 12.85
N SER A 117 16.08 26.37 13.82
CA SER A 117 17.53 26.30 13.61
C SER A 117 17.96 24.96 12.98
N ASP A 118 17.32 23.86 13.35
CA ASP A 118 17.53 22.52 12.79
C ASP A 118 17.22 22.44 11.29
N VAL A 119 16.19 23.14 10.82
CA VAL A 119 15.82 23.20 9.39
C VAL A 119 16.85 23.99 8.61
N LEU A 120 17.30 25.15 9.10
CA LEU A 120 18.32 25.96 8.44
C LEU A 120 19.62 25.18 8.23
N LEU A 121 20.03 24.39 9.23
CA LEU A 121 21.28 23.62 9.19
C LEU A 121 21.20 22.36 8.33
N ASN A 122 20.04 21.70 8.24
CA ASN A 122 19.96 20.34 7.69
C ASN A 122 19.12 20.20 6.41
N ALA A 123 18.16 21.10 6.18
CA ALA A 123 17.22 20.96 5.06
C ALA A 123 17.93 21.15 3.72
N SER A 124 17.58 20.32 2.73
CA SER A 124 18.18 20.40 1.40
C SER A 124 17.97 21.74 0.71
N ALA A 125 16.89 22.46 1.06
CA ALA A 125 16.58 23.79 0.52
C ALA A 125 17.70 24.82 0.79
N TYR A 126 18.41 24.70 1.91
CA TYR A 126 19.48 25.61 2.31
C TYR A 126 20.89 25.13 1.93
N LYS A 127 21.02 23.94 1.32
CA LYS A 127 22.32 23.39 0.90
C LYS A 127 22.84 23.96 -0.42
N SER A 128 22.00 24.63 -1.19
CA SER A 128 22.33 25.27 -2.47
C SER A 128 21.96 26.75 -2.42
N ASP A 129 22.78 27.63 -3.02
CA ASP A 129 22.38 29.04 -3.18
C ASP A 129 21.18 29.11 -4.12
N GLY A 130 20.06 29.58 -3.58
CA GLY A 130 18.75 29.58 -4.24
C GLY A 130 17.87 30.70 -3.70
N PRO A 131 16.69 30.93 -4.29
CA PRO A 131 15.84 32.07 -3.97
C PRO A 131 15.38 32.11 -2.51
N ILE A 132 15.38 30.98 -1.81
CA ILE A 132 15.07 30.91 -0.38
C ILE A 132 16.01 31.79 0.44
N SER A 133 17.30 31.94 0.08
CA SER A 133 18.26 32.75 0.84
C SER A 133 17.93 34.24 0.80
N SER A 134 17.19 34.70 -0.21
CA SER A 134 16.73 36.08 -0.36
C SER A 134 15.44 36.40 0.40
N PHE A 135 14.71 35.41 0.90
CA PHE A 135 13.55 35.65 1.76
C PHE A 135 13.98 36.18 3.13
N ASN A 136 13.10 36.93 3.77
CA ASN A 136 13.30 37.23 5.19
C ASN A 136 13.00 35.98 6.02
N HIS A 137 13.64 35.85 7.17
CA HIS A 137 13.53 34.67 8.03
C HIS A 137 13.23 35.07 9.46
N ILE A 138 12.37 34.29 10.11
CA ILE A 138 12.25 34.25 11.56
C ILE A 138 12.81 32.91 11.99
N ILE A 139 13.94 32.92 12.67
CA ILE A 139 14.69 31.73 13.07
C ILE A 139 14.42 31.47 14.54
N PHE A 140 13.84 30.32 14.81
CA PHE A 140 13.57 29.86 16.16
C PHE A 140 14.73 28.98 16.66
N GLU A 141 15.40 29.41 17.74
CA GLU A 141 16.49 28.67 18.38
C GLU A 141 15.91 27.69 19.42
N ARG A 142 16.29 26.41 19.31
CA ARG A 142 15.98 25.40 20.34
C ARG A 142 17.19 25.21 21.23
N LYS A 143 17.20 25.81 22.41
CA LYS A 143 18.24 25.57 23.43
C LYS A 143 18.06 24.20 24.07
N GLY A 144 18.55 23.16 23.42
CA GLY A 144 18.58 21.82 24.01
C GLY A 144 19.66 21.69 25.09
N LEU A 145 19.51 20.72 26.00
CA LEU A 145 20.50 20.31 27.02
C LEU A 145 21.86 19.82 26.45
N ILE A 146 22.04 19.82 25.12
CA ILE A 146 23.24 19.36 24.41
C ILE A 146 23.51 20.29 23.21
N GLU A 147 23.66 21.59 23.43
CA GLU A 147 24.30 22.47 22.45
C GLU A 147 25.81 22.46 22.67
N SER A 148 26.55 22.03 21.66
CA SER A 148 28.00 22.21 21.61
C SER A 148 28.30 23.62 21.10
N LYS A 149 29.42 24.24 21.54
CA LYS A 149 29.88 25.52 20.97
C LYS A 149 30.04 25.49 19.44
N GLU A 150 30.18 24.31 18.84
CA GLU A 150 30.26 24.12 17.39
C GLU A 150 28.93 24.34 16.68
N ASP A 151 27.79 23.98 17.30
CA ASP A 151 26.47 24.15 16.67
C ASP A 151 26.07 25.62 16.60
N ASP A 152 26.41 26.41 17.62
CA ASP A 152 26.23 27.87 17.63
C ASP A 152 27.02 28.55 16.51
N ILE A 153 28.29 28.16 16.32
CA ILE A 153 29.15 28.68 15.25
C ILE A 153 28.54 28.35 13.88
N ARG A 154 28.08 27.11 13.69
CA ARG A 154 27.45 26.67 12.43
C ARG A 154 26.14 27.40 12.15
N LEU A 155 25.33 27.68 13.18
CA LEU A 155 24.10 28.44 13.04
C LEU A 155 24.39 29.90 12.68
N ASP A 156 25.39 30.52 13.31
CA ASP A 156 25.84 31.87 12.98
C ASP A 156 26.37 31.97 11.54
N GLU A 157 27.14 31.00 11.08
CA GLU A 157 27.60 30.90 9.69
C GLU A 157 26.43 30.75 8.71
N ALA A 158 25.48 29.87 9.02
CA ALA A 158 24.28 29.68 8.20
C ALA A 158 23.42 30.95 8.13
N CYS A 159 23.25 31.67 9.24
CA CYS A 159 22.54 32.95 9.26
C CYS A 159 23.24 34.00 8.38
N LYS A 160 24.59 34.06 8.38
CA LYS A 160 25.37 34.99 7.53
C LYS A 160 25.20 34.71 6.04
N SER A 161 24.86 33.47 5.66
CA SER A 161 24.58 33.10 4.27
C SER A 161 23.23 33.59 3.75
N LEU A 162 22.33 34.02 4.64
CA LEU A 162 21.03 34.56 4.26
C LEU A 162 21.19 36.00 3.77
N LYS A 163 20.57 36.30 2.63
CA LYS A 163 20.59 37.62 1.98
C LYS A 163 19.43 38.50 2.47
N GLY A 164 18.33 37.90 2.92
CA GLY A 164 17.18 38.60 3.50
C GLY A 164 17.35 38.94 4.99
N GLU A 165 16.42 39.72 5.55
CA GLU A 165 16.42 40.07 6.97
C GLU A 165 16.22 38.80 7.81
N SER A 166 16.99 38.64 8.88
CA SER A 166 16.83 37.52 9.83
C SER A 166 16.52 38.02 11.23
N VAL A 167 15.45 37.50 11.82
CA VAL A 167 15.02 37.79 13.19
C VAL A 167 15.13 36.50 13.99
N ARG A 168 15.88 36.52 15.11
CA ARG A 168 16.02 35.36 16.00
C ARG A 168 15.03 35.43 17.16
N LEU A 169 14.43 34.29 17.48
CA LEU A 169 13.49 34.12 18.58
C LEU A 169 13.91 32.93 19.45
N VAL A 170 13.67 33.06 20.76
CA VAL A 170 13.94 32.04 21.77
C VAL A 170 12.67 31.89 22.60
N LEU A 171 12.19 30.65 22.76
CA LEU A 171 10.97 30.38 23.53
C LEU A 171 11.31 30.44 25.01
N LYS A 172 10.28 30.59 25.83
CA LYS A 172 10.40 30.31 27.26
C LYS A 172 10.79 28.84 27.47
N PRO A 173 11.65 28.52 28.44
CA PRO A 173 12.13 27.15 28.69
C PRO A 173 11.01 26.11 28.84
N GLU A 174 9.85 26.51 29.39
CA GLU A 174 8.69 25.62 29.59
C GLU A 174 8.08 25.05 28.28
N TYR A 175 8.33 25.68 27.13
CA TYR A 175 7.81 25.23 25.82
C TYR A 175 8.88 24.64 24.90
N GLU A 176 10.17 24.73 25.25
CA GLU A 176 11.28 24.26 24.41
C GLU A 176 11.29 22.74 24.25
N ASP A 177 10.98 22.00 25.32
CA ASP A 177 11.00 20.54 25.35
C ASP A 177 9.75 19.88 24.73
N ILE A 178 8.71 20.66 24.42
CA ILE A 178 7.46 20.13 23.88
C ILE A 178 7.62 19.84 22.38
N SER A 179 7.72 18.56 22.03
CA SER A 179 7.77 18.08 20.64
C SER A 179 6.58 17.22 20.26
N SER A 180 6.22 17.20 18.97
CA SER A 180 5.19 16.28 18.45
C SER A 180 5.57 14.81 18.70
N THR A 181 6.86 14.48 18.68
CA THR A 181 7.39 13.15 19.04
C THR A 181 7.06 12.77 20.48
N LEU A 182 7.25 13.70 21.42
CA LEU A 182 6.91 13.51 22.84
C LEU A 182 5.41 13.29 23.02
N ILE A 183 4.57 14.09 22.35
CA ILE A 183 3.10 13.94 22.42
C ILE A 183 2.68 12.55 21.93
N ARG A 184 3.17 12.12 20.76
CA ARG A 184 2.85 10.79 20.20
C ARG A 184 3.33 9.66 21.12
N LYS A 185 4.53 9.78 21.69
CA LYS A 185 5.05 8.83 22.67
C LYS A 185 4.16 8.74 23.92
N ASN A 186 3.73 9.88 24.45
CA ASN A 186 2.85 9.92 25.62
C ASN A 186 1.49 9.27 25.31
N ILE A 187 0.90 9.52 24.13
CA ILE A 187 -0.35 8.88 23.69
C ILE A 187 -0.20 7.35 23.67
N ASP A 188 0.90 6.84 23.08
CA ASP A 188 1.17 5.40 23.01
C ASP A 188 1.38 4.75 24.37
N GLU A 189 2.04 5.46 25.29
CA GLU A 189 2.28 5.03 26.66
C GLU A 189 1.12 5.34 27.62
N LYS A 190 -0.01 5.85 27.10
CA LYS A 190 -1.20 6.26 27.87
C LYS A 190 -0.88 7.28 28.98
N ARG A 191 0.14 8.11 28.75
CA ARG A 191 0.49 9.25 29.61
C ARG A 191 -0.29 10.49 29.18
N ASP A 192 -0.51 11.37 30.14
CA ASP A 192 -1.24 12.62 29.90
C ASP A 192 -0.45 13.57 28.98
N ILE A 193 -1.19 14.34 28.18
CA ILE A 193 -0.67 15.33 27.23
C ILE A 193 -1.27 16.72 27.45
N SER A 194 -2.02 16.94 28.54
CA SER A 194 -2.72 18.22 28.80
C SER A 194 -1.78 19.42 28.80
N ASN A 195 -0.55 19.21 29.27
CA ASN A 195 0.48 20.26 29.33
C ASN A 195 1.29 20.39 28.04
N LEU A 196 0.94 19.64 26.99
CA LEU A 196 1.69 19.59 25.73
C LEU A 196 0.88 20.12 24.54
N ILE A 197 -0.44 20.14 24.64
CA ILE A 197 -1.36 20.54 23.57
C ILE A 197 -2.57 21.31 24.12
N ASP A 198 -3.22 22.09 23.26
CA ASP A 198 -4.47 22.78 23.58
C ASP A 198 -5.56 21.79 24.09
N PRO A 199 -6.36 22.14 25.12
CA PRO A 199 -7.37 21.25 25.68
C PRO A 199 -8.45 20.78 24.69
N ILE A 200 -8.88 21.64 23.76
CA ILE A 200 -9.90 21.28 22.76
C ILE A 200 -9.29 20.29 21.76
N ALA A 201 -8.05 20.55 21.33
CA ALA A 201 -7.30 19.64 20.48
C ALA A 201 -6.99 18.29 21.16
N GLN A 202 -6.67 18.29 22.47
CA GLN A 202 -6.48 17.08 23.27
C GLN A 202 -7.74 16.22 23.24
N LYS A 203 -8.90 16.82 23.55
CA LYS A 203 -10.20 16.14 23.55
C LYS A 203 -10.49 15.53 22.18
N TYR A 204 -10.29 16.28 21.10
CA TYR A 204 -10.44 15.78 19.75
C TYR A 204 -9.53 14.58 19.44
N ILE A 205 -8.26 14.63 19.81
CA ILE A 205 -7.30 13.52 19.62
C ILE A 205 -7.79 12.25 20.33
N TYR A 206 -8.24 12.38 21.58
CA TYR A 206 -8.71 11.25 22.39
C TYR A 206 -10.04 10.68 21.90
N GLU A 207 -11.02 11.53 21.57
CA GLU A 207 -12.31 11.12 21.03
C GLU A 207 -12.16 10.41 19.68
N LYS A 208 -11.32 10.95 18.79
CA LYS A 208 -11.05 10.36 17.48
C LYS A 208 -10.11 9.15 17.52
N GLY A 209 -9.42 8.92 18.64
CA GLY A 209 -8.45 7.83 18.80
C GLY A 209 -7.20 7.99 17.92
N LEU A 210 -6.75 9.23 17.70
CA LEU A 210 -5.62 9.55 16.81
C LEU A 210 -4.27 9.17 17.43
N TYR A 211 -3.26 9.02 16.58
CA TYR A 211 -1.84 8.77 16.93
C TYR A 211 -1.51 7.44 17.62
N ARG A 212 -2.50 6.58 17.90
CA ARG A 212 -2.28 5.34 18.65
C ARG A 212 -1.54 4.27 17.84
N ARG A 213 -0.38 3.86 18.34
CA ARG A 213 0.53 2.86 17.77
C ARG A 213 0.79 3.09 16.28
N GLU A 214 0.90 4.35 15.89
CA GLU A 214 1.16 4.71 14.50
C GLU A 214 2.64 4.93 14.26
N PRO A 215 3.21 4.34 13.19
CA PRO A 215 4.61 4.59 12.86
C PRO A 215 4.80 6.08 12.51
N GLN A 216 5.88 6.68 13.02
CA GLN A 216 6.22 8.09 12.77
C GLN A 216 6.89 8.30 11.41
N TYR A 217 7.57 7.26 10.92
CA TYR A 217 8.34 7.28 9.69
C TYR A 217 7.83 6.23 8.72
N LYS A 218 7.97 6.51 7.42
CA LYS A 218 7.78 5.51 6.38
C LYS A 218 8.90 4.49 6.46
N THR A 219 8.57 3.25 6.15
CA THR A 219 9.57 2.19 6.05
C THR A 219 10.30 2.32 4.71
N ILE A 220 11.63 2.34 4.75
CA ILE A 220 12.43 2.19 3.53
C ILE A 220 12.29 0.72 3.12
N MET A 221 11.74 0.50 1.93
CA MET A 221 11.66 -0.85 1.40
C MET A 221 13.07 -1.31 1.07
N LYS A 222 13.46 -2.41 1.68
CA LYS A 222 14.58 -3.23 1.20
C LYS A 222 13.96 -4.34 0.37
N ILE A 223 14.58 -4.68 -0.76
CA ILE A 223 14.22 -5.90 -1.48
C ILE A 223 14.30 -7.03 -0.46
N LYS A 224 13.19 -7.75 -0.29
CA LYS A 224 13.13 -8.86 0.66
C LYS A 224 13.79 -10.09 0.05
N SER A 225 15.10 -9.98 -0.13
CA SER A 225 16.06 -11.04 -0.37
C SER A 225 15.77 -12.07 -1.45
N LYS A 226 14.67 -12.04 -2.20
CA LYS A 226 14.30 -13.14 -3.10
C LYS A 226 14.45 -12.71 -4.54
N GLN A 227 15.35 -13.36 -5.25
CA GLN A 227 15.52 -13.16 -6.69
C GLN A 227 14.85 -14.29 -7.45
N VAL A 228 14.01 -13.94 -8.43
CA VAL A 228 13.38 -14.89 -9.34
C VAL A 228 14.12 -14.85 -10.67
N GLU A 229 14.70 -15.98 -11.06
CA GLU A 229 15.51 -16.13 -12.27
C GLU A 229 14.85 -17.11 -13.23
N LEU A 230 14.73 -16.73 -14.50
CA LEU A 230 14.24 -17.59 -15.57
C LEU A 230 15.40 -18.00 -16.48
N LEU A 231 15.75 -19.28 -16.45
CA LEU A 231 16.79 -19.87 -17.27
C LEU A 231 16.22 -20.60 -18.47
N THR A 232 16.81 -20.35 -19.63
CA THR A 232 16.58 -21.07 -20.89
C THR A 232 17.80 -21.85 -21.35
N GLU A 233 18.95 -21.58 -20.76
CA GLU A 233 20.22 -22.25 -20.97
C GLU A 233 20.67 -22.86 -19.64
N PHE A 234 21.26 -24.04 -19.69
CA PHE A 234 21.58 -24.83 -18.50
C PHE A 234 23.05 -25.24 -18.55
N ASP A 235 23.85 -24.75 -17.61
CA ASP A 235 25.23 -25.19 -17.45
C ASP A 235 25.30 -26.51 -16.66
N GLY A 236 26.41 -27.23 -16.82
CA GLY A 236 26.59 -28.53 -16.17
C GLY A 236 26.79 -28.46 -14.65
N ASP A 237 27.20 -27.32 -14.11
CA ASP A 237 27.54 -27.17 -12.69
C ASP A 237 26.29 -26.85 -11.86
N LEU A 238 25.38 -26.02 -12.38
CA LEU A 238 24.04 -25.82 -11.88
C LEU A 238 23.27 -27.14 -11.81
N LEU A 239 23.33 -27.96 -12.87
CA LEU A 239 22.64 -29.26 -12.86
C LEU A 239 23.19 -30.18 -11.77
N LYS A 240 24.51 -30.17 -11.52
CA LYS A 240 25.14 -30.92 -10.41
C LYS A 240 24.73 -30.37 -9.05
N GLU A 241 24.71 -29.03 -8.89
CA GLU A 241 24.28 -28.37 -7.66
C GLU A 241 22.85 -28.79 -7.29
N LEU A 242 21.95 -28.74 -8.26
CA LEU A 242 20.55 -29.12 -8.09
C LEU A 242 20.40 -30.62 -7.80
N SER A 243 21.09 -31.48 -8.54
CA SER A 243 21.02 -32.94 -8.32
C SER A 243 21.50 -33.33 -6.92
N ASN A 244 22.55 -32.68 -6.42
CA ASN A 244 23.11 -32.97 -5.10
C ASN A 244 22.27 -32.39 -3.94
N SER A 245 21.60 -31.26 -4.16
CA SER A 245 20.93 -30.53 -3.08
C SER A 245 19.45 -30.88 -2.89
N TYR A 246 18.78 -31.42 -3.92
CA TYR A 246 17.31 -31.57 -3.94
C TYR A 246 16.81 -33.00 -4.14
N PHE A 247 17.71 -33.95 -4.41
CA PHE A 247 17.39 -35.34 -4.69
C PHE A 247 18.26 -36.27 -3.84
N GLU A 248 17.71 -37.43 -3.46
CA GLU A 248 18.43 -38.44 -2.68
C GLU A 248 19.44 -39.20 -3.54
N ASP A 249 19.06 -39.57 -4.78
CA ASP A 249 19.95 -40.15 -5.78
C ASP A 249 20.42 -39.06 -6.76
N SER A 250 21.61 -38.53 -6.52
CA SER A 250 22.16 -37.44 -7.32
C SER A 250 22.50 -37.86 -8.76
N LEU A 251 22.85 -39.13 -9.00
CA LEU A 251 23.27 -39.58 -10.33
C LEU A 251 22.07 -39.78 -11.25
N ASP A 252 21.00 -40.43 -10.75
CA ASP A 252 19.72 -40.53 -11.47
C ASP A 252 19.11 -39.15 -11.72
N ALA A 253 19.09 -38.28 -10.70
CA ALA A 253 18.57 -36.93 -10.83
C ALA A 253 19.34 -36.11 -11.89
N PHE A 254 20.66 -36.19 -11.91
CA PHE A 254 21.49 -35.52 -12.91
C PHE A 254 21.17 -36.00 -14.34
N GLN A 255 20.98 -37.31 -14.54
CA GLN A 255 20.59 -37.85 -15.84
C GLN A 255 19.19 -37.39 -16.27
N LYS A 256 18.22 -37.37 -15.35
CA LYS A 256 16.87 -36.86 -15.61
C LYS A 256 16.88 -35.37 -15.95
N LEU A 257 17.66 -34.58 -15.23
CA LEU A 257 17.85 -33.15 -15.51
C LEU A 257 18.49 -32.92 -16.90
N LYS A 258 19.54 -33.69 -17.23
CA LYS A 258 20.17 -33.64 -18.56
C LYS A 258 19.21 -34.06 -19.68
N HIS A 259 18.33 -35.03 -19.43
CA HIS A 259 17.29 -35.38 -20.39
C HIS A 259 16.25 -34.25 -20.55
N PHE A 260 15.90 -33.57 -19.46
CA PHE A 260 14.99 -32.43 -19.49
C PHE A 260 15.51 -31.29 -20.36
N THR A 261 16.82 -31.00 -20.36
CA THR A 261 17.39 -29.92 -21.20
C THR A 261 17.24 -30.19 -22.71
N MET A 262 16.99 -31.43 -23.11
CA MET A 262 16.73 -31.81 -24.51
C MET A 262 15.25 -31.70 -24.91
N LYS A 263 14.36 -31.33 -23.98
CA LYS A 263 12.92 -31.17 -24.25
C LYS A 263 12.66 -29.94 -25.12
N ASN A 264 11.46 -29.87 -25.66
CA ASN A 264 11.05 -28.76 -26.51
C ASN A 264 10.88 -27.46 -25.69
N SER A 265 11.74 -26.48 -25.94
CA SER A 265 11.79 -25.20 -25.20
C SER A 265 11.79 -25.42 -23.68
N PRO A 266 12.82 -26.09 -23.13
CA PRO A 266 12.92 -26.33 -21.71
C PRO A 266 13.21 -25.02 -20.99
N LYS A 267 12.62 -24.84 -19.82
CA LYS A 267 12.80 -23.68 -18.97
C LYS A 267 12.90 -24.10 -17.52
N MET A 268 13.75 -23.40 -16.79
CA MET A 268 13.84 -23.54 -15.35
C MET A 268 13.59 -22.18 -14.72
N LEU A 269 12.73 -22.14 -13.71
CA LEU A 269 12.56 -20.95 -12.89
C LEU A 269 13.13 -21.25 -11.51
N ILE A 270 14.07 -20.42 -11.07
CA ILE A 270 14.79 -20.53 -9.81
C ILE A 270 14.38 -19.37 -8.91
N ILE A 271 14.19 -19.67 -7.62
CA ILE A 271 14.09 -18.66 -6.57
C ILE A 271 15.32 -18.78 -5.69
N ARG A 272 16.05 -17.68 -5.53
CA ARG A 272 17.24 -17.58 -4.68
C ARG A 272 16.98 -16.69 -3.48
N ASP A 273 17.64 -16.97 -2.36
CA ASP A 273 17.66 -16.10 -1.18
C ASP A 273 18.99 -15.33 -1.10
N LEU A 274 18.97 -14.06 -1.49
CA LEU A 274 20.05 -13.09 -1.41
C LEU A 274 20.58 -12.88 0.02
N ASN A 275 19.79 -13.18 1.05
CA ASN A 275 20.25 -13.09 2.44
C ASN A 275 21.04 -14.32 2.91
N ASP A 276 20.97 -15.43 2.17
CA ASP A 276 21.57 -16.72 2.50
C ASP A 276 22.53 -17.12 1.37
N GLU A 277 23.57 -16.30 1.15
CA GLU A 277 24.63 -16.53 0.14
C GLU A 277 24.11 -16.80 -1.29
N ASN A 278 22.98 -16.20 -1.68
CA ASN A 278 22.33 -16.41 -2.98
C ASN A 278 21.94 -17.88 -3.25
N ARG A 279 21.69 -18.63 -2.17
CA ARG A 279 21.27 -20.03 -2.19
C ARG A 279 19.97 -20.22 -2.95
N ILE A 280 19.91 -21.25 -3.78
CA ILE A 280 18.65 -21.70 -4.39
C ILE A 280 17.75 -22.26 -3.28
N ILE A 281 16.54 -21.69 -3.13
CA ILE A 281 15.53 -22.15 -2.16
C ILE A 281 14.41 -22.96 -2.81
N ALA A 282 14.17 -22.74 -4.10
CA ALA A 282 13.13 -23.43 -4.86
C ALA A 282 13.43 -23.36 -6.36
N PHE A 283 13.03 -24.39 -7.11
CA PHE A 283 13.05 -24.31 -8.57
C PHE A 283 11.96 -25.17 -9.22
N SER A 284 11.57 -24.80 -10.43
CA SER A 284 10.60 -25.52 -11.26
C SER A 284 11.19 -25.84 -12.62
N LEU A 285 10.75 -26.96 -13.20
CA LEU A 285 11.12 -27.40 -14.53
C LEU A 285 9.87 -27.50 -15.39
N PHE A 286 9.89 -26.84 -16.54
CA PHE A 286 8.73 -26.82 -17.42
C PHE A 286 9.13 -26.66 -18.88
N HIS A 287 8.34 -27.26 -19.78
CA HIS A 287 8.61 -27.24 -21.21
C HIS A 287 7.32 -27.23 -22.05
N LEU A 288 7.46 -26.85 -23.32
CA LEU A 288 6.35 -26.77 -24.27
C LEU A 288 5.98 -28.17 -24.79
N VAL A 289 4.72 -28.56 -24.63
CA VAL A 289 4.19 -29.80 -25.21
C VAL A 289 3.35 -29.49 -26.44
N LYS A 290 3.59 -30.22 -27.53
CA LYS A 290 2.75 -30.16 -28.73
C LYS A 290 1.61 -31.17 -28.60
N SER A 291 0.42 -30.83 -29.08
CA SER A 291 -0.73 -31.76 -29.05
C SER A 291 -0.48 -33.07 -29.81
N SER A 292 0.41 -33.06 -30.80
CA SER A 292 0.84 -34.26 -31.54
C SER A 292 1.79 -35.17 -30.75
N SER A 293 2.48 -34.65 -29.74
CA SER A 293 3.47 -35.40 -28.94
C SER A 293 2.94 -35.87 -27.58
N LEU A 294 1.64 -35.73 -27.30
CA LEU A 294 1.04 -36.12 -26.01
C LEU A 294 1.28 -37.60 -25.67
N TYR A 295 1.08 -38.50 -26.63
CA TYR A 295 1.34 -39.92 -26.40
C TYR A 295 2.82 -40.21 -26.14
N GLN A 296 3.74 -39.55 -26.83
CA GLN A 296 5.18 -39.71 -26.60
C GLN A 296 5.59 -39.24 -25.19
N GLU A 297 4.88 -38.25 -24.66
CA GLU A 297 5.16 -37.62 -23.39
C GLU A 297 4.69 -38.46 -22.19
N PHE A 298 3.51 -39.09 -22.30
CA PHE A 298 2.91 -39.88 -21.22
C PHE A 298 2.99 -41.39 -21.40
N LYS A 299 3.10 -41.87 -22.65
CA LYS A 299 2.97 -43.29 -23.03
C LYS A 299 1.71 -43.94 -22.45
N HIS A 300 0.61 -43.18 -22.40
CA HIS A 300 -0.67 -43.62 -21.84
C HIS A 300 -1.83 -43.00 -22.63
N ASP A 301 -2.68 -43.84 -23.21
CA ASP A 301 -3.78 -43.42 -24.10
C ASP A 301 -4.81 -42.56 -23.37
N GLY A 302 -5.35 -43.04 -22.25
CA GLY A 302 -6.38 -42.31 -21.49
C GLY A 302 -5.99 -40.89 -21.05
N VAL A 303 -4.76 -40.71 -20.52
CA VAL A 303 -4.23 -39.39 -20.16
C VAL A 303 -4.08 -38.51 -21.41
N SER A 304 -3.54 -39.07 -22.49
CA SER A 304 -3.30 -38.32 -23.74
C SER A 304 -4.61 -37.84 -24.37
N GLU A 305 -5.63 -38.69 -24.41
CA GLU A 305 -6.93 -38.35 -24.98
C GLU A 305 -7.68 -37.34 -24.11
N TYR A 306 -7.69 -37.53 -22.79
CA TYR A 306 -8.29 -36.58 -21.87
C TYR A 306 -7.70 -35.16 -22.04
N ILE A 307 -6.37 -35.06 -22.15
CA ILE A 307 -5.70 -33.77 -22.38
C ILE A 307 -6.06 -33.24 -23.76
N ARG A 308 -6.12 -34.08 -24.80
CA ARG A 308 -6.47 -33.66 -26.17
C ARG A 308 -7.88 -33.05 -26.23
N GLU A 309 -8.84 -33.63 -25.54
CA GLU A 309 -10.23 -33.16 -25.49
C GLU A 309 -10.40 -31.89 -24.66
N ASN A 310 -9.58 -31.69 -23.62
CA ASN A 310 -9.76 -30.60 -22.66
C ASN A 310 -8.80 -29.41 -22.85
N SER A 311 -7.69 -29.61 -23.56
CA SER A 311 -6.72 -28.56 -23.83
C SER A 311 -7.14 -27.73 -25.04
N MET A 312 -6.95 -26.42 -24.94
CA MET A 312 -7.10 -25.48 -26.05
C MET A 312 -5.83 -24.64 -26.11
N GLY A 313 -5.28 -24.43 -27.32
CA GLY A 313 -4.10 -23.60 -27.55
C GLY A 313 -2.78 -24.23 -27.06
N ARG A 314 -1.85 -23.41 -26.58
CA ARG A 314 -0.50 -23.85 -26.17
C ARG A 314 -0.53 -24.56 -24.82
N ILE A 315 0.12 -25.72 -24.75
CA ILE A 315 0.19 -26.57 -23.56
C ILE A 315 1.59 -26.45 -22.94
N ILE A 316 1.65 -26.16 -21.64
CA ILE A 316 2.89 -26.25 -20.85
C ILE A 316 2.85 -27.49 -19.96
N MET A 317 3.95 -28.24 -19.92
CA MET A 317 4.19 -29.28 -18.92
C MET A 317 5.08 -28.73 -17.82
N ILE A 318 4.71 -28.95 -16.56
CA ILE A 318 5.53 -28.74 -15.38
C ILE A 318 6.00 -30.13 -14.93
N ASP A 319 7.25 -30.47 -15.23
CA ASP A 319 7.85 -31.79 -14.93
C ASP A 319 8.19 -31.96 -13.44
N GLY A 320 8.28 -30.86 -12.70
CA GLY A 320 8.57 -30.89 -11.27
C GLY A 320 8.60 -29.52 -10.60
N LEU A 321 8.29 -29.53 -9.31
CA LEU A 321 8.39 -28.40 -8.39
C LEU A 321 9.22 -28.86 -7.19
N PHE A 322 10.35 -28.20 -6.94
CA PHE A 322 11.33 -28.62 -5.95
C PHE A 322 11.58 -27.49 -4.97
N LEU A 323 11.60 -27.83 -3.69
CA LEU A 323 11.78 -26.92 -2.56
C LEU A 323 12.95 -27.41 -1.73
N ASP A 324 13.71 -26.49 -1.13
CA ASP A 324 14.77 -26.83 -0.21
C ASP A 324 14.18 -27.65 0.95
N PRO A 325 14.68 -28.86 1.24
CA PRO A 325 14.15 -29.72 2.30
C PRO A 325 14.11 -29.03 3.68
N ARG A 326 15.00 -28.07 3.95
CA ARG A 326 15.03 -27.31 5.21
C ARG A 326 13.93 -26.25 5.30
N ARG A 327 13.39 -25.82 4.16
CA ARG A 327 12.32 -24.82 4.06
C ARG A 327 11.08 -25.48 3.48
N SER A 328 10.53 -26.43 4.24
CA SER A 328 9.39 -27.24 3.83
C SER A 328 8.03 -26.53 4.01
N ASP A 329 7.99 -25.20 4.19
CA ASP A 329 6.72 -24.47 4.31
C ASP A 329 5.90 -24.50 3.00
N GLY A 330 4.58 -24.32 3.10
CA GLY A 330 3.70 -24.40 1.91
C GLY A 330 3.79 -23.14 1.05
N THR A 331 4.34 -22.08 1.62
CA THR A 331 4.37 -20.73 1.06
C THR A 331 5.30 -20.70 -0.15
N TYR A 332 6.48 -21.29 -0.06
CA TYR A 332 7.42 -21.33 -1.20
C TYR A 332 6.90 -22.17 -2.37
N SER A 333 6.16 -23.25 -2.10
CA SER A 333 5.49 -24.04 -3.13
C SER A 333 4.51 -23.17 -3.94
N GLN A 334 3.70 -22.39 -3.23
CA GLN A 334 2.70 -21.50 -3.81
C GLN A 334 3.33 -20.37 -4.63
N ILE A 335 4.40 -19.74 -4.10
CA ILE A 335 5.14 -18.69 -4.79
C ILE A 335 5.75 -19.25 -6.07
N LEU A 336 6.49 -20.37 -5.99
CA LEU A 336 7.13 -20.99 -7.14
C LEU A 336 6.14 -21.30 -8.26
N LEU A 337 5.01 -21.95 -7.92
CA LEU A 337 3.98 -22.27 -8.91
C LEU A 337 3.37 -21.01 -9.54
N THR A 338 3.13 -19.97 -8.75
CA THR A 338 2.58 -18.69 -9.22
C THR A 338 3.55 -17.98 -10.16
N GLU A 339 4.85 -17.94 -9.84
CA GLU A 339 5.90 -17.36 -10.68
C GLU A 339 6.01 -18.10 -12.02
N THR A 340 6.07 -19.44 -11.99
CA THR A 340 6.15 -20.28 -13.19
C THR A 340 4.95 -20.07 -14.11
N LEU A 341 3.74 -20.09 -13.55
CA LEU A 341 2.52 -19.89 -14.34
C LEU A 341 2.37 -18.45 -14.82
N GLY A 342 2.85 -17.46 -14.07
CA GLY A 342 2.90 -16.06 -14.50
C GLY A 342 3.77 -15.87 -15.74
N VAL A 343 4.96 -16.49 -15.77
CA VAL A 343 5.83 -16.52 -16.97
C VAL A 343 5.13 -17.18 -18.16
N CYS A 344 4.39 -18.28 -17.91
CA CYS A 344 3.66 -18.98 -18.95
C CYS A 344 2.49 -18.14 -19.52
N LEU A 345 1.71 -17.46 -18.68
CA LEU A 345 0.63 -16.58 -19.14
C LEU A 345 1.15 -15.44 -20.03
N LYS A 346 2.30 -14.85 -19.70
CA LYS A 346 2.96 -13.83 -20.55
C LYS A 346 3.32 -14.33 -21.96
N LYS A 347 3.40 -15.66 -22.16
CA LYS A 347 3.71 -16.30 -23.45
C LYS A 347 2.50 -17.01 -24.07
N ASP A 348 1.29 -16.66 -23.64
CA ASP A 348 0.01 -17.16 -24.16
C ASP A 348 -0.21 -18.67 -24.01
N TYR A 349 0.39 -19.29 -23.00
CA TYR A 349 0.01 -20.64 -22.60
C TYR A 349 -1.40 -20.65 -22.03
N SER A 350 -2.23 -21.56 -22.53
CA SER A 350 -3.67 -21.62 -22.25
C SER A 350 -4.08 -22.89 -21.49
N TYR A 351 -3.17 -23.85 -21.34
CA TYR A 351 -3.36 -25.07 -20.58
C TYR A 351 -2.04 -25.49 -19.91
N ALA A 352 -2.09 -25.82 -18.63
CA ALA A 352 -0.94 -26.37 -17.90
C ALA A 352 -1.22 -27.79 -17.44
N ILE A 353 -0.19 -28.62 -17.51
CA ILE A 353 -0.17 -29.97 -16.98
C ILE A 353 0.94 -30.03 -15.94
N TYR A 354 0.65 -30.62 -14.79
CA TYR A 354 1.66 -31.00 -13.82
C TYR A 354 1.76 -32.52 -13.79
N TYR A 355 2.99 -33.02 -14.00
CA TYR A 355 3.31 -34.43 -13.92
C TYR A 355 4.73 -34.61 -13.41
N ASN A 356 4.88 -35.13 -12.20
CA ASN A 356 6.20 -35.29 -11.59
C ASN A 356 6.98 -36.43 -12.24
N LYS A 357 8.02 -36.09 -12.99
CA LYS A 357 8.90 -37.09 -13.64
C LYS A 357 10.10 -37.51 -12.80
N PHE A 358 10.35 -36.83 -11.70
CA PHE A 358 11.57 -37.00 -10.93
C PHE A 358 11.37 -37.85 -9.69
N LYS A 359 10.22 -37.72 -9.00
CA LYS A 359 9.89 -38.49 -7.79
C LYS A 359 8.81 -39.53 -8.08
N GLU A 360 8.83 -40.64 -7.32
CA GLU A 360 7.82 -41.71 -7.42
C GLU A 360 6.46 -41.33 -6.82
N HIS A 361 6.48 -40.48 -5.78
CA HIS A 361 5.28 -40.02 -5.10
C HIS A 361 5.27 -38.50 -4.93
N GLU A 362 4.07 -37.93 -5.00
CA GLU A 362 3.82 -36.53 -4.68
C GLU A 362 3.55 -36.37 -3.19
N THR A 363 4.00 -35.26 -2.61
CA THR A 363 3.67 -34.95 -1.22
C THR A 363 2.23 -34.45 -1.12
N PRO A 364 1.48 -34.79 -0.05
CA PRO A 364 0.12 -34.26 0.15
C PRO A 364 0.05 -32.73 0.11
N LYS A 365 1.12 -32.08 0.56
CA LYS A 365 1.28 -30.62 0.55
C LYS A 365 1.33 -30.05 -0.87
N LEU A 366 2.03 -30.71 -1.79
CA LEU A 366 2.08 -30.29 -3.19
C LEU A 366 0.73 -30.47 -3.89
N HIS A 367 0.04 -31.57 -3.60
CA HIS A 367 -1.33 -31.79 -4.05
C HIS A 367 -2.28 -30.68 -3.57
N GLU A 368 -2.16 -30.27 -2.30
CA GLU A 368 -2.88 -29.13 -1.76
C GLU A 368 -2.57 -27.85 -2.55
N THR A 369 -1.29 -27.49 -2.75
CA THR A 369 -0.87 -26.32 -3.55
C THR A 369 -1.52 -26.34 -4.94
N LEU A 370 -1.39 -27.44 -5.68
CA LEU A 370 -1.99 -27.58 -7.03
C LEU A 370 -3.51 -27.35 -6.99
N THR A 371 -4.20 -27.95 -6.03
CA THR A 371 -5.65 -27.80 -5.86
C THR A 371 -6.04 -26.35 -5.52
N LEU A 372 -5.26 -25.67 -4.68
CA LEU A 372 -5.48 -24.25 -4.34
C LEU A 372 -5.25 -23.30 -5.52
N ASN A 373 -4.49 -23.74 -6.54
CA ASN A 373 -4.35 -23.04 -7.83
C ASN A 373 -5.37 -23.48 -8.89
N GLY A 374 -6.33 -24.34 -8.54
CA GLY A 374 -7.39 -24.78 -9.44
C GLY A 374 -7.04 -25.96 -10.34
N PHE A 375 -5.90 -26.63 -10.11
CA PHE A 375 -5.60 -27.87 -10.83
C PHE A 375 -6.57 -28.98 -10.44
N GLN A 376 -6.93 -29.79 -11.45
CA GLN A 376 -7.78 -30.96 -11.31
C GLN A 376 -7.00 -32.20 -11.67
N ARG A 377 -7.23 -33.27 -10.90
CA ARG A 377 -6.67 -34.58 -11.20
C ARG A 377 -7.35 -35.16 -12.43
N VAL A 378 -6.55 -35.67 -13.37
CA VAL A 378 -7.03 -36.47 -14.50
C VAL A 378 -7.58 -37.80 -13.96
N PRO A 379 -8.68 -38.35 -14.52
CA PRO A 379 -9.28 -39.61 -14.05
C PRO A 379 -8.45 -40.88 -14.34
N TYR A 380 -7.20 -40.72 -14.78
CA TYR A 380 -6.26 -41.79 -15.11
C TYR A 380 -4.97 -41.64 -14.31
N LYS A 381 -4.27 -42.74 -14.05
CA LYS A 381 -2.95 -42.75 -13.41
C LYS A 381 -1.91 -43.39 -14.32
N ILE A 382 -0.68 -42.90 -14.26
CA ILE A 382 0.47 -43.53 -14.94
C ILE A 382 1.28 -44.25 -13.86
N GLY A 383 1.10 -45.57 -13.77
CA GLY A 383 1.55 -46.33 -12.60
C GLY A 383 0.90 -45.79 -11.32
N ASN A 384 1.73 -45.39 -10.35
CA ASN A 384 1.27 -44.79 -9.09
C ASN A 384 1.17 -43.25 -9.12
N LYS A 385 1.53 -42.62 -10.24
CA LYS A 385 1.62 -41.16 -10.37
C LYS A 385 0.31 -40.56 -10.89
N SER A 386 -0.04 -39.41 -10.35
CA SER A 386 -1.22 -38.65 -10.76
C SER A 386 -0.80 -37.58 -11.77
N VAL A 387 -1.72 -37.24 -12.67
CA VAL A 387 -1.55 -36.13 -13.60
C VAL A 387 -2.56 -35.06 -13.23
N PHE A 388 -2.11 -33.82 -13.15
CA PHE A 388 -2.96 -32.67 -12.84
C PHE A 388 -3.01 -31.72 -14.01
N VAL A 389 -4.15 -31.09 -14.22
CA VAL A 389 -4.35 -30.16 -15.33
C VAL A 389 -5.11 -28.92 -14.89
N VAL A 390 -4.87 -27.81 -15.57
CA VAL A 390 -5.60 -26.56 -15.33
C VAL A 390 -5.76 -25.74 -16.61
N LYS A 391 -6.94 -25.12 -16.78
CA LYS A 391 -7.22 -24.17 -17.86
C LYS A 391 -6.67 -22.80 -17.48
N MET A 392 -5.77 -22.28 -18.30
CA MET A 392 -5.13 -20.97 -18.10
C MET A 392 -5.72 -19.86 -18.96
N ILE A 393 -6.75 -20.15 -19.77
CA ILE A 393 -7.27 -19.22 -20.79
C ILE A 393 -7.91 -17.96 -20.20
N SER A 394 -8.49 -18.06 -19.00
CA SER A 394 -9.16 -16.94 -18.31
C SER A 394 -8.95 -17.05 -16.79
N PRO A 395 -7.71 -16.80 -16.31
CA PRO A 395 -7.36 -17.03 -14.92
C PRO A 395 -7.99 -15.99 -14.01
N SER A 396 -8.19 -16.36 -12.75
CA SER A 396 -8.51 -15.44 -11.66
C SER A 396 -7.28 -15.20 -10.79
N ILE A 397 -7.20 -14.04 -10.15
CA ILE A 397 -6.05 -13.65 -9.33
C ILE A 397 -6.49 -13.19 -7.94
N ILE A 398 -5.65 -13.40 -6.93
CA ILE A 398 -5.78 -12.79 -5.60
C ILE A 398 -4.44 -12.23 -5.14
N THR A 399 -4.45 -11.03 -4.60
CA THR A 399 -3.32 -10.47 -3.86
C THR A 399 -3.47 -10.81 -2.38
N LEU A 400 -2.49 -11.50 -1.79
CA LEU A 400 -2.49 -11.92 -0.39
C LEU A 400 -1.92 -10.81 0.51
N ASP A 401 -2.78 -9.95 1.05
CA ASP A 401 -2.40 -8.72 1.74
C ASP A 401 -3.08 -8.46 3.10
N ALA A 402 -3.79 -9.44 3.68
CA ALA A 402 -4.51 -9.27 4.95
C ALA A 402 -3.60 -8.80 6.09
N SER A 403 -2.43 -9.42 6.28
CA SER A 403 -1.51 -9.10 7.38
C SER A 403 -1.03 -7.64 7.35
N LYS A 404 -1.02 -6.98 6.19
CA LYS A 404 -0.54 -5.59 6.04
C LYS A 404 -1.54 -4.54 6.51
N SER A 405 -2.80 -4.93 6.76
CA SER A 405 -3.78 -4.07 7.41
C SER A 405 -3.56 -3.95 8.92
N ILE A 406 -2.78 -4.85 9.52
CA ILE A 406 -2.54 -4.98 10.95
C ILE A 406 -1.24 -4.27 11.35
N LYS A 407 -1.23 -3.60 12.50
CA LYS A 407 -0.10 -2.90 13.15
C LYS A 407 0.78 -3.88 13.93
N GLU A 408 2.04 -3.51 14.13
CA GLU A 408 2.90 -4.20 15.09
C GLU A 408 2.47 -3.92 16.54
N PRO A 409 2.64 -4.87 17.48
CA PRO A 409 3.27 -6.19 17.32
C PRO A 409 2.30 -7.29 16.85
N TYR A 410 1.01 -6.98 16.67
CA TYR A 410 -0.01 -7.99 16.33
C TYR A 410 0.22 -8.59 14.95
N GLN A 411 0.72 -7.77 14.01
CA GLN A 411 1.10 -8.21 12.68
C GLN A 411 2.12 -9.35 12.73
N SER A 412 3.21 -9.22 13.47
CA SER A 412 4.27 -10.24 13.52
C SER A 412 4.00 -11.38 14.53
N HIS A 413 2.93 -11.29 15.32
CA HIS A 413 2.63 -12.29 16.34
C HIS A 413 2.36 -13.68 15.72
N PRO A 414 3.01 -14.77 16.21
CA PRO A 414 2.91 -16.10 15.62
C PRO A 414 1.47 -16.62 15.48
N MET A 415 0.64 -16.46 16.52
CA MET A 415 -0.77 -16.89 16.48
C MET A 415 -1.56 -16.20 15.35
N VAL A 416 -1.33 -14.89 15.13
CA VAL A 416 -2.02 -14.14 14.08
C VAL A 416 -1.52 -14.57 12.70
N GLN A 417 -0.21 -14.78 12.53
CA GLN A 417 0.36 -15.26 11.27
C GLN A 417 -0.13 -16.65 10.89
N GLU A 418 -0.18 -17.57 11.86
CA GLU A 418 -0.72 -18.91 11.68
C GLU A 418 -2.19 -18.84 11.25
N ARG A 419 -3.02 -18.08 11.99
CA ARG A 419 -4.44 -17.93 11.69
C ARG A 419 -4.69 -17.35 10.30
N ILE A 420 -3.92 -16.34 9.89
CA ILE A 420 -4.00 -15.79 8.52
C ILE A 420 -3.60 -16.85 7.49
N GLY A 421 -2.57 -17.66 7.76
CA GLY A 421 -2.15 -18.77 6.90
C GLY A 421 -3.26 -19.81 6.69
N GLU A 422 -3.98 -20.18 7.74
CA GLU A 422 -5.13 -21.10 7.66
C GLU A 422 -6.29 -20.49 6.88
N ALA A 423 -6.64 -19.24 7.19
CA ALA A 423 -7.69 -18.50 6.49
C ALA A 423 -7.41 -18.41 4.99
N ARG A 424 -6.15 -18.19 4.57
CA ARG A 424 -5.75 -18.17 3.16
C ARG A 424 -6.05 -19.47 2.44
N LYS A 425 -5.77 -20.62 3.07
CA LYS A 425 -6.07 -21.93 2.46
C LYS A 425 -7.58 -22.11 2.26
N LYS A 426 -8.37 -21.77 3.28
CA LYS A 426 -9.84 -21.81 3.20
C LYS A 426 -10.35 -20.90 2.07
N LEU A 427 -9.85 -19.66 2.01
CA LEU A 427 -10.23 -18.67 1.00
C LEU A 427 -9.88 -19.13 -0.42
N LEU A 428 -8.63 -19.56 -0.66
CA LEU A 428 -8.18 -20.04 -1.97
C LEU A 428 -9.02 -21.24 -2.44
N LYS A 429 -9.32 -22.18 -1.54
CA LYS A 429 -10.21 -23.32 -1.84
C LYS A 429 -11.63 -22.88 -2.21
N SER A 430 -12.13 -21.81 -1.61
CA SER A 430 -13.45 -21.26 -1.94
C SER A 430 -13.44 -20.51 -3.27
N LEU A 431 -12.37 -19.75 -3.57
CA LEU A 431 -12.19 -19.06 -4.84
C LEU A 431 -12.06 -20.02 -6.03
N THR A 432 -11.36 -21.15 -5.88
CA THR A 432 -11.26 -22.16 -6.96
C THR A 432 -12.60 -22.84 -7.26
N ARG A 433 -13.53 -22.86 -6.31
CA ARG A 433 -14.90 -23.38 -6.52
C ARG A 433 -15.79 -22.42 -7.32
N LEU A 434 -15.45 -21.14 -7.43
CA LEU A 434 -16.18 -20.22 -8.31
C LEU A 434 -16.10 -20.68 -9.77
N TYR A 435 -14.93 -21.14 -10.20
CA TYR A 435 -14.65 -21.57 -11.56
C TYR A 435 -13.81 -22.86 -11.56
N PRO A 436 -14.42 -24.04 -11.33
CA PRO A 436 -13.68 -25.30 -11.27
C PRO A 436 -12.81 -25.53 -12.52
N GLY A 437 -11.58 -26.01 -12.30
CA GLY A 437 -10.60 -26.30 -13.36
C GLY A 437 -9.98 -25.08 -14.04
N HIS A 438 -10.34 -23.85 -13.63
CA HIS A 438 -9.70 -22.63 -14.09
C HIS A 438 -8.58 -22.23 -13.12
N LEU A 439 -7.52 -21.67 -13.69
CA LEU A 439 -6.35 -21.25 -12.93
C LEU A 439 -6.70 -20.12 -11.94
N MET A 440 -6.32 -20.33 -10.69
CA MET A 440 -6.28 -19.32 -9.64
C MET A 440 -4.82 -18.99 -9.30
N LEU A 441 -4.40 -17.74 -9.49
CA LEU A 441 -3.07 -17.26 -9.09
C LEU A 441 -3.15 -16.47 -7.79
N SER A 442 -2.25 -16.76 -6.86
CA SER A 442 -2.16 -16.05 -5.59
C SER A 442 -0.83 -15.34 -5.49
N PHE A 443 -0.84 -14.01 -5.57
CA PHE A 443 0.36 -13.20 -5.52
C PHE A 443 0.70 -12.85 -4.08
N ASP A 444 1.95 -13.16 -3.69
CA ASP A 444 2.53 -12.59 -2.48
C ASP A 444 2.83 -11.10 -2.71
N ARG A 445 2.35 -10.26 -1.79
CA ARG A 445 2.51 -8.80 -1.93
C ARG A 445 3.98 -8.37 -1.90
N ASN A 446 4.85 -9.06 -1.17
CA ASN A 446 6.27 -8.70 -1.15
C ASN A 446 6.91 -9.00 -2.52
N MET A 447 6.50 -10.08 -3.20
CA MET A 447 7.04 -10.39 -4.53
C MET A 447 6.63 -9.36 -5.59
N ILE A 448 5.39 -8.85 -5.52
CA ILE A 448 4.98 -7.71 -6.34
C ILE A 448 5.86 -6.49 -6.02
N TYR A 449 6.10 -6.21 -4.73
CA TYR A 449 6.87 -5.03 -4.31
C TYR A 449 8.32 -5.09 -4.76
N ASP A 450 8.99 -6.24 -4.58
CA ASP A 450 10.40 -6.41 -4.94
C ASP A 450 10.60 -6.17 -6.45
N LYS A 451 9.78 -6.80 -7.30
CA LYS A 451 9.80 -6.56 -8.75
C LYS A 451 9.50 -5.11 -9.12
N MET A 452 8.55 -4.47 -8.44
CA MET A 452 8.21 -3.08 -8.70
C MET A 452 9.33 -2.12 -8.31
N ILE A 453 10.01 -2.38 -7.19
CA ILE A 453 11.16 -1.58 -6.75
C ILE A 453 12.30 -1.74 -7.75
N GLU A 454 12.62 -2.95 -8.20
CA GLU A 454 13.63 -3.19 -9.23
C GLU A 454 13.33 -2.41 -10.52
N MET A 455 12.08 -2.46 -11.01
CA MET A 455 11.66 -1.70 -12.19
C MET A 455 11.79 -0.18 -11.96
N ILE A 456 11.29 0.35 -10.84
CA ILE A 456 11.35 1.79 -10.55
C ILE A 456 12.80 2.27 -10.44
N CYS A 457 13.65 1.55 -9.71
CA CYS A 457 15.06 1.91 -9.53
C CYS A 457 15.82 1.86 -10.86
N LYS A 458 15.60 0.82 -11.68
CA LYS A 458 16.18 0.68 -13.02
C LYS A 458 15.78 1.85 -13.92
N GLU A 459 14.49 2.16 -13.99
CA GLU A 459 13.97 3.26 -14.82
C GLU A 459 14.43 4.64 -14.33
N ASN A 460 14.70 4.79 -13.03
CA ASN A 460 15.26 6.02 -12.48
C ASN A 460 16.80 6.10 -12.54
N GLY A 461 17.47 5.06 -13.07
CA GLY A 461 18.94 5.00 -13.15
C GLY A 461 19.64 4.92 -11.79
N VAL A 462 19.00 4.34 -10.77
CA VAL A 462 19.54 4.23 -9.40
C VAL A 462 19.61 2.79 -8.91
N GLY A 463 20.49 2.54 -7.93
CA GLY A 463 20.58 1.25 -7.26
C GLY A 463 19.39 0.99 -6.33
N VAL A 464 19.14 -0.30 -6.07
CA VAL A 464 18.10 -0.80 -5.15
C VAL A 464 18.51 -0.71 -3.67
N ASP A 465 19.81 -0.57 -3.40
CA ASP A 465 20.35 -0.37 -2.06
C ASP A 465 20.48 1.13 -1.74
N PRO A 466 20.02 1.59 -0.56
CA PRO A 466 20.16 2.99 -0.15
C PRO A 466 21.63 3.43 -0.09
N VAL A 467 21.96 4.56 -0.73
CA VAL A 467 23.32 5.12 -0.74
C VAL A 467 23.45 6.27 0.28
N TYR A 468 24.62 6.39 0.89
CA TYR A 468 25.01 7.50 1.78
C TYR A 468 26.29 8.17 1.28
N PRO A 469 26.32 9.50 1.05
CA PRO A 469 25.22 10.46 1.19
C PRO A 469 24.08 10.19 0.20
N LYS A 470 22.84 10.53 0.59
CA LYS A 470 21.64 10.24 -0.21
C LYS A 470 21.73 10.90 -1.59
N LYS A 471 21.74 10.08 -2.63
CA LYS A 471 21.61 10.49 -4.03
C LYS A 471 20.32 9.91 -4.59
N THR A 472 19.40 10.77 -5.00
CA THR A 472 18.13 10.34 -5.60
C THR A 472 18.16 10.47 -7.11
N GLY A 473 17.43 9.60 -7.81
CA GLY A 473 17.20 9.76 -9.25
C GLY A 473 16.42 11.04 -9.58
N GLU A 474 16.30 11.34 -10.86
CA GLU A 474 15.65 12.56 -11.37
C GLU A 474 14.15 12.50 -11.18
N ASN A 475 13.55 11.35 -11.47
CA ASN A 475 12.11 11.14 -11.45
C ASN A 475 11.61 10.82 -10.04
N MET A 476 10.36 11.19 -9.83
CA MET A 476 9.64 10.98 -8.58
C MET A 476 8.69 9.77 -8.69
N CYS A 477 8.66 8.92 -7.67
CA CYS A 477 7.72 7.82 -7.56
C CYS A 477 6.41 8.32 -6.91
N VAL A 478 5.29 8.15 -7.61
CA VAL A 478 3.96 8.54 -7.15
C VAL A 478 3.01 7.34 -7.11
N PRO A 479 2.96 6.61 -5.97
CA PRO A 479 1.95 5.59 -5.76
C PRO A 479 0.57 6.21 -5.59
N PHE A 480 -0.38 5.83 -6.44
CA PHE A 480 -1.79 6.24 -6.33
C PHE A 480 -2.74 5.06 -6.08
N GLY A 481 -2.20 3.84 -6.01
CA GLY A 481 -2.89 2.64 -5.57
C GLY A 481 -2.56 2.19 -4.15
N LYS A 482 -2.92 0.95 -3.80
CA LYS A 482 -2.63 0.36 -2.47
C LYS A 482 -1.17 -0.12 -2.35
N VAL A 483 -0.51 -0.37 -3.49
CA VAL A 483 0.90 -0.76 -3.56
C VAL A 483 1.82 0.40 -3.17
N LEU A 484 2.91 0.11 -2.46
CA LEU A 484 3.93 1.06 -2.01
C LEU A 484 3.41 2.28 -1.20
N ASN A 485 2.13 2.30 -0.81
CA ASN A 485 1.58 3.34 0.06
C ASN A 485 2.23 3.28 1.45
N GLY A 486 2.70 4.42 1.94
CA GLY A 486 3.43 4.54 3.21
C GLY A 486 4.84 3.94 3.18
N GLN A 487 5.37 3.64 1.98
CA GLN A 487 6.73 3.13 1.77
C GLN A 487 7.60 4.17 1.08
N ILE A 488 8.92 4.00 1.21
CA ILE A 488 9.92 4.77 0.45
C ILE A 488 10.61 3.81 -0.51
N VAL A 489 10.65 4.18 -1.80
CA VAL A 489 11.49 3.49 -2.79
C VAL A 489 12.94 3.94 -2.62
N PRO A 490 13.92 3.03 -2.55
CA PRO A 490 15.34 3.36 -2.45
C PRO A 490 15.79 4.37 -3.51
N ASN A 491 16.59 5.35 -3.08
CA ASN A 491 17.21 6.37 -3.93
C ASN A 491 16.20 7.09 -4.86
N THR A 492 14.92 7.19 -4.48
CA THR A 492 13.87 7.80 -5.28
C THR A 492 12.93 8.61 -4.40
N VAL A 493 12.69 9.87 -4.75
CA VAL A 493 11.70 10.72 -4.05
C VAL A 493 10.33 10.07 -4.18
N THR A 494 9.65 9.79 -3.07
CA THR A 494 8.39 9.04 -3.05
C THR A 494 7.28 9.80 -2.32
N LYS A 495 6.22 10.21 -3.03
CA LYS A 495 5.00 10.80 -2.45
C LYS A 495 3.79 10.06 -2.97
N SER A 496 3.01 9.50 -2.06
CA SER A 496 1.77 8.81 -2.42
C SER A 496 0.63 9.80 -2.64
N MET A 497 -0.22 9.49 -3.62
CA MET A 497 -1.58 10.00 -3.70
C MET A 497 -2.51 9.05 -2.96
N HIS A 498 -3.37 9.62 -2.13
CA HIS A 498 -4.30 8.89 -1.29
C HIS A 498 -5.65 8.88 -1.99
N THR A 499 -5.87 7.84 -2.81
CA THR A 499 -7.14 7.58 -3.49
C THR A 499 -7.96 6.54 -2.72
N GLU A 500 -9.28 6.62 -2.84
CA GLU A 500 -10.21 5.65 -2.29
C GLU A 500 -11.43 5.52 -3.20
N ARG A 501 -11.99 4.31 -3.23
CA ARG A 501 -13.22 4.04 -3.98
C ARG A 501 -14.41 4.24 -3.06
N TYR A 502 -15.26 5.18 -3.45
CA TYR A 502 -16.49 5.52 -2.76
C TYR A 502 -17.67 4.85 -3.44
N PHE A 503 -18.55 4.26 -2.65
CA PHE A 503 -19.86 3.84 -3.09
C PHE A 503 -20.94 4.70 -2.46
N GLU A 504 -21.97 4.99 -3.25
CA GLU A 504 -23.23 5.55 -2.75
C GLU A 504 -24.09 4.48 -2.07
N PRO A 505 -25.04 4.86 -1.19
CA PRO A 505 -26.02 3.92 -0.66
C PRO A 505 -26.71 3.16 -1.80
N PHE A 506 -27.03 1.89 -1.59
CA PHE A 506 -27.54 0.95 -2.61
C PHE A 506 -26.56 0.57 -3.74
N MET A 507 -25.33 1.10 -3.73
CA MET A 507 -24.18 0.58 -4.49
C MET A 507 -24.35 0.56 -6.01
N LYS A 508 -25.22 1.41 -6.56
CA LYS A 508 -25.46 1.50 -8.01
C LYS A 508 -24.29 2.13 -8.76
N THR A 509 -23.60 3.04 -8.10
CA THR A 509 -22.53 3.88 -8.63
C THR A 509 -21.32 3.79 -7.70
N ASN A 510 -20.14 4.02 -8.25
CA ASN A 510 -18.94 4.22 -7.48
C ASN A 510 -18.07 5.27 -8.15
N GLU A 511 -17.27 5.96 -7.35
CA GLU A 511 -16.42 7.06 -7.77
C GLU A 511 -15.06 6.95 -7.06
N MET A 512 -14.00 7.41 -7.72
CA MET A 512 -12.67 7.51 -7.13
C MET A 512 -12.49 8.92 -6.56
N LYS A 513 -12.26 9.04 -5.25
CA LYS A 513 -12.05 10.32 -4.55
C LYS A 513 -10.81 10.26 -3.66
N ALA A 514 -10.51 11.37 -2.98
CA ALA A 514 -9.51 11.39 -1.93
C ALA A 514 -9.89 10.43 -0.79
N TYR A 515 -8.89 9.73 -0.27
CA TYR A 515 -9.05 8.93 0.93
C TYR A 515 -9.53 9.82 2.10
N PRO A 516 -10.41 9.34 3.00
CA PRO A 516 -10.95 10.12 4.11
C PRO A 516 -9.90 10.97 4.84
N TYR A 517 -10.25 12.23 5.10
CA TYR A 517 -9.43 13.24 5.78
C TYR A 517 -8.15 13.70 5.04
N TYR A 518 -7.87 13.23 3.83
CA TYR A 518 -6.87 13.84 2.95
C TYR A 518 -7.48 14.99 2.16
N VAL A 519 -6.64 15.89 1.64
CA VAL A 519 -7.07 16.92 0.69
C VAL A 519 -7.55 16.28 -0.62
N GLU A 520 -8.41 17.01 -1.33
CA GLU A 520 -8.93 16.60 -2.64
C GLU A 520 -7.82 16.25 -3.63
N LEU A 521 -8.14 15.37 -4.59
CA LEU A 521 -7.15 14.83 -5.53
C LEU A 521 -6.45 15.94 -6.33
N GLU A 522 -7.16 16.99 -6.71
CA GLU A 522 -6.62 18.18 -7.38
C GLU A 522 -5.50 18.82 -6.55
N ASN A 523 -5.72 18.98 -5.24
CA ASN A 523 -4.74 19.58 -4.35
C ASN A 523 -3.56 18.63 -4.09
N GLN A 524 -3.80 17.31 -4.07
CA GLN A 524 -2.71 16.32 -4.02
C GLN A 524 -1.81 16.41 -5.26
N VAL A 525 -2.38 16.62 -6.46
CA VAL A 525 -1.59 16.81 -7.68
C VAL A 525 -0.80 18.10 -7.65
N LYS A 526 -1.35 19.20 -7.13
CA LYS A 526 -0.58 20.45 -6.92
C LYS A 526 0.61 20.24 -5.98
N ILE A 527 0.43 19.48 -4.90
CA ILE A 527 1.53 19.11 -3.98
C ILE A 527 2.62 18.34 -4.76
N ILE A 528 2.24 17.45 -5.68
CA ILE A 528 3.20 16.72 -6.52
C ILE A 528 3.90 17.66 -7.49
N ARG A 529 3.18 18.58 -8.15
CA ARG A 529 3.75 19.59 -9.03
C ARG A 529 4.82 20.43 -8.31
N SER A 530 4.61 20.75 -7.04
CA SER A 530 5.56 21.50 -6.19
C SER A 530 6.89 20.79 -5.91
N PHE A 531 7.04 19.49 -6.23
CA PHE A 531 8.36 18.83 -6.23
C PHE A 531 9.19 19.16 -7.48
N ASN A 532 8.56 19.73 -8.52
CA ASN A 532 9.13 20.11 -9.81
C ASN A 532 9.97 18.99 -10.46
N ARG A 533 9.39 17.79 -10.55
CA ARG A 533 10.01 16.60 -11.12
C ARG A 533 9.04 15.87 -12.04
N PRO A 534 9.53 15.21 -13.11
CA PRO A 534 8.74 14.21 -13.82
C PRO A 534 8.41 13.03 -12.89
N VAL A 535 7.32 12.32 -13.20
CA VAL A 535 6.77 11.30 -12.31
C VAL A 535 6.66 9.93 -12.97
N PHE A 536 6.87 8.89 -12.15
CA PHE A 536 6.37 7.55 -12.39
C PHE A 536 5.07 7.35 -11.61
N LEU A 537 3.98 7.04 -12.32
CA LEU A 537 2.69 6.73 -11.69
C LEU A 537 2.61 5.25 -11.36
N ILE A 538 2.33 4.92 -10.10
CA ILE A 538 2.38 3.53 -9.61
C ILE A 538 1.00 3.02 -9.13
N ASP A 539 0.54 1.90 -9.68
CA ASP A 539 -0.72 1.24 -9.30
C ASP A 539 -0.55 -0.26 -8.99
N ASP A 540 -1.46 -0.85 -8.21
CA ASP A 540 -1.46 -2.29 -7.93
C ASP A 540 -1.97 -3.13 -9.10
N LEU A 541 -3.04 -2.70 -9.77
CA LEU A 541 -3.69 -3.44 -10.85
C LEU A 541 -4.26 -2.51 -11.91
N LEU A 542 -3.90 -2.75 -13.17
CA LEU A 542 -4.49 -2.08 -14.33
C LEU A 542 -5.31 -3.05 -15.19
N HIS A 543 -6.63 -2.91 -15.10
CA HIS A 543 -7.59 -3.66 -15.91
C HIS A 543 -8.67 -2.80 -16.56
N LYS A 544 -9.47 -2.08 -15.75
CA LYS A 544 -10.49 -1.14 -16.25
C LYS A 544 -10.07 0.33 -16.19
N GLY A 545 -8.95 0.62 -15.50
CA GLY A 545 -8.39 1.96 -15.40
C GLY A 545 -9.19 2.97 -14.59
N TYR A 546 -10.08 2.56 -13.68
CA TYR A 546 -10.91 3.50 -12.91
C TYR A 546 -10.10 4.56 -12.17
N ARG A 547 -9.04 4.17 -11.45
CA ARG A 547 -8.15 5.12 -10.76
C ARG A 547 -7.36 5.97 -11.74
N PHE A 548 -6.78 5.34 -12.77
CA PHE A 548 -6.02 6.06 -13.79
C PHE A 548 -6.86 7.15 -14.45
N ARG A 549 -8.11 6.86 -14.84
CA ARG A 549 -9.02 7.84 -15.46
C ARG A 549 -9.40 8.99 -14.53
N ALA A 550 -9.41 8.77 -13.22
CA ALA A 550 -9.66 9.83 -12.25
C ALA A 550 -8.42 10.71 -12.02
N VAL A 551 -7.22 10.11 -12.06
CA VAL A 551 -5.96 10.78 -11.71
C VAL A 551 -5.29 11.43 -12.92
N ASN A 552 -5.21 10.75 -14.07
CA ASN A 552 -4.46 11.22 -15.25
C ASN A 552 -4.88 12.61 -15.75
N PRO A 553 -6.18 12.95 -15.86
CA PRO A 553 -6.58 14.29 -16.29
C PRO A 553 -6.09 15.41 -15.36
N LEU A 554 -5.91 15.12 -14.07
CA LEU A 554 -5.41 16.08 -13.10
C LEU A 554 -3.92 16.37 -13.32
N PHE A 555 -3.12 15.36 -13.68
CA PHE A 555 -1.70 15.54 -14.01
C PHE A 555 -1.52 16.34 -15.30
N GLU A 556 -2.35 16.08 -16.29
CA GLU A 556 -2.35 16.84 -17.55
C GLU A 556 -2.73 18.31 -17.32
N LYS A 557 -3.76 18.56 -16.50
CA LYS A 557 -4.18 19.90 -16.11
C LYS A 557 -3.08 20.70 -15.40
N GLU A 558 -2.32 20.06 -14.51
CA GLU A 558 -1.20 20.68 -13.78
C GLU A 558 0.14 20.61 -14.55
N ASN A 559 0.11 20.18 -15.81
CA ASN A 559 1.26 20.05 -16.72
C ASN A 559 2.44 19.27 -16.09
N ILE A 560 2.13 18.16 -15.42
CA ILE A 560 3.14 17.26 -14.83
C ILE A 560 3.51 16.20 -15.87
N GLU A 561 4.80 16.10 -16.18
CA GLU A 561 5.31 15.07 -17.07
C GLU A 561 5.24 13.68 -16.41
N VAL A 562 4.32 12.83 -16.88
CA VAL A 562 4.27 11.41 -16.53
C VAL A 562 5.16 10.63 -17.50
N LYS A 563 6.35 10.23 -17.04
CA LYS A 563 7.34 9.51 -17.86
C LYS A 563 6.90 8.09 -18.19
N LYS A 564 6.37 7.38 -17.19
CA LYS A 564 5.99 5.97 -17.31
C LYS A 564 4.99 5.59 -16.23
N ILE A 565 4.14 4.62 -16.54
CA ILE A 565 3.23 3.99 -15.59
C ILE A 565 3.79 2.62 -15.22
N ILE A 566 3.91 2.31 -13.94
CA ILE A 566 4.43 1.02 -13.46
C ILE A 566 3.36 0.36 -12.60
N VAL A 567 2.94 -0.85 -12.95
CA VAL A 567 1.85 -1.54 -12.23
C VAL A 567 2.23 -2.93 -11.75
N GLY A 568 1.71 -3.32 -10.58
CA GLY A 568 1.93 -4.67 -10.06
C GLY A 568 1.41 -5.73 -11.01
N ILE A 569 0.16 -5.60 -11.44
CA ILE A 569 -0.49 -6.53 -12.36
C ILE A 569 -1.12 -5.77 -13.52
N LEU A 570 -0.80 -6.16 -14.74
CA LEU A 570 -1.37 -5.60 -15.97
C LEU A 570 -2.16 -6.67 -16.71
N SER A 571 -3.39 -6.35 -17.10
CA SER A 571 -4.17 -7.21 -18.00
C SER A 571 -4.09 -6.76 -19.45
N GLY A 572 -4.54 -7.60 -20.39
CA GLY A 572 -4.60 -7.23 -21.82
C GLY A 572 -5.46 -6.00 -22.06
N ARG A 573 -6.64 -5.93 -21.41
CA ARG A 573 -7.52 -4.74 -21.44
C ARG A 573 -6.86 -3.50 -20.84
N GLY A 574 -6.07 -3.67 -19.79
CA GLY A 574 -5.32 -2.58 -19.19
C GLY A 574 -4.21 -2.07 -20.11
N LYS A 575 -3.55 -2.98 -20.84
CA LYS A 575 -2.53 -2.63 -21.82
C LYS A 575 -3.13 -1.85 -23.00
N GLU A 576 -4.24 -2.35 -23.55
CA GLU A 576 -5.00 -1.67 -24.60
C GLU A 576 -5.41 -0.25 -24.17
N LEU A 577 -5.85 -0.07 -22.92
CA LEU A 577 -6.16 1.25 -22.39
C LEU A 577 -4.94 2.20 -22.43
N MET A 578 -3.73 1.72 -22.10
CA MET A 578 -2.53 2.56 -22.14
C MET A 578 -2.08 2.87 -23.57
N GLU A 579 -2.25 1.92 -24.49
CA GLU A 579 -2.00 2.15 -25.93
C GLU A 579 -2.95 3.22 -26.49
N ILE A 580 -4.24 3.21 -26.09
CA ILE A 580 -5.23 4.26 -26.46
C ILE A 580 -4.83 5.63 -25.92
N GLU A 581 -4.37 5.68 -24.66
CA GLU A 581 -3.98 6.92 -23.98
C GLU A 581 -2.55 7.37 -24.36
N ASN A 582 -1.87 6.64 -25.26
CA ASN A 582 -0.48 6.87 -25.67
C ASN A 582 0.48 6.99 -24.46
N ARG A 583 0.36 6.06 -23.51
CA ARG A 583 1.19 5.99 -22.30
C ARG A 583 2.00 4.71 -22.25
N ASP A 584 3.28 4.84 -21.91
CA ASP A 584 4.14 3.69 -21.63
C ASP A 584 3.78 3.04 -20.30
N VAL A 585 3.61 1.72 -20.33
CA VAL A 585 3.29 0.92 -19.14
C VAL A 585 4.26 -0.25 -18.97
N GLU A 586 4.78 -0.40 -17.76
CA GLU A 586 5.59 -1.53 -17.33
C GLU A 586 4.90 -2.28 -16.19
N THR A 587 5.19 -3.58 -16.05
CA THR A 587 4.46 -4.41 -15.09
C THR A 587 5.28 -5.54 -14.50
N ALA A 588 5.02 -5.86 -13.23
CA ALA A 588 5.61 -7.03 -12.57
C ALA A 588 4.99 -8.35 -13.08
N TYR A 589 3.68 -8.36 -13.34
CA TYR A 589 2.98 -9.53 -13.87
C TYR A 589 1.97 -9.15 -14.96
N PHE A 590 2.11 -9.76 -16.13
CA PHE A 590 1.18 -9.58 -17.24
C PHE A 590 0.21 -10.77 -17.35
N ILE A 591 -1.09 -10.51 -17.21
CA ILE A 591 -2.17 -11.49 -17.22
C ILE A 591 -3.17 -11.13 -18.34
N PRO A 592 -2.91 -11.55 -19.60
CA PRO A 592 -3.61 -11.03 -20.78
C PRO A 592 -5.13 -11.13 -20.68
N ARG A 593 -5.64 -12.31 -20.29
CA ARG A 593 -7.07 -12.67 -20.28
C ARG A 593 -7.65 -12.75 -18.86
N LEU A 594 -7.32 -11.78 -18.01
CA LEU A 594 -7.80 -11.74 -16.62
C LEU A 594 -9.34 -11.83 -16.54
N LYS A 595 -9.85 -12.82 -15.81
CA LYS A 595 -11.29 -13.05 -15.60
C LYS A 595 -11.84 -12.26 -14.42
N THR A 596 -11.21 -12.41 -13.26
CA THR A 596 -11.62 -11.79 -12.00
C THR A 596 -10.40 -11.58 -11.11
N TRP A 597 -10.42 -10.55 -10.28
CA TRP A 597 -9.35 -10.26 -9.32
C TRP A 597 -9.93 -10.01 -7.93
N PHE A 598 -9.14 -10.36 -6.92
CA PHE A 598 -9.49 -10.21 -5.51
C PHE A 598 -8.32 -9.61 -4.74
N ASN A 599 -8.62 -8.88 -3.67
CA ASN A 599 -7.65 -8.49 -2.65
C ASN A 599 -8.08 -9.14 -1.34
N GLU A 600 -7.18 -9.87 -0.69
CA GLU A 600 -7.47 -10.66 0.51
C GLU A 600 -8.09 -9.78 1.61
N ASN A 601 -7.49 -8.63 1.92
CA ASN A 601 -8.01 -7.72 2.95
C ASN A 601 -9.43 -7.22 2.66
N SER A 602 -9.79 -7.04 1.40
CA SER A 602 -11.04 -6.40 0.99
C SER A 602 -12.22 -7.38 1.11
N LEU A 603 -11.93 -8.67 1.32
CA LEU A 603 -12.91 -9.72 1.58
C LEU A 603 -13.20 -9.92 3.07
N TYR A 604 -12.37 -9.38 3.97
CA TYR A 604 -12.55 -9.56 5.41
C TYR A 604 -13.09 -8.26 6.05
N PRO A 605 -14.33 -8.25 6.56
CA PRO A 605 -14.88 -7.09 7.27
C PRO A 605 -14.01 -6.70 8.46
N PHE A 606 -14.07 -5.42 8.85
CA PHE A 606 -13.18 -4.75 9.83
C PHE A 606 -11.69 -4.64 9.45
N LEU A 607 -11.15 -5.58 8.66
CA LEU A 607 -9.78 -5.55 8.16
C LEU A 607 -9.62 -4.68 6.90
N GLY A 608 -10.61 -4.74 6.00
CA GLY A 608 -10.61 -4.03 4.74
C GLY A 608 -12.01 -3.86 4.17
N GLY A 609 -12.08 -3.31 2.97
CA GLY A 609 -13.34 -2.95 2.30
C GLY A 609 -13.16 -1.65 1.52
N ASP A 610 -14.12 -1.35 0.67
CA ASP A 610 -14.22 -0.06 -0.02
C ASP A 610 -15.07 0.90 0.85
N THR A 611 -14.93 2.22 0.67
CA THR A 611 -15.67 3.19 1.47
C THR A 611 -17.14 3.26 1.04
N LEU A 612 -18.06 3.21 1.99
CA LEU A 612 -19.47 3.53 1.77
C LEU A 612 -19.74 4.93 2.30
N TRP A 613 -20.22 5.82 1.44
CA TRP A 613 -20.44 7.21 1.81
C TRP A 613 -21.91 7.53 2.02
N ARG A 614 -22.25 7.91 3.26
CA ARG A 614 -23.60 8.36 3.66
C ARG A 614 -23.71 9.86 3.92
N GLY A 615 -22.68 10.64 3.57
CA GLY A 615 -22.64 12.10 3.74
C GLY A 615 -21.88 12.59 4.97
N GLU A 616 -21.59 11.71 5.93
CA GLU A 616 -20.92 12.06 7.18
C GLU A 616 -19.85 11.03 7.53
N TYR A 617 -18.77 11.49 8.19
CA TYR A 617 -17.76 10.62 8.78
C TYR A 617 -18.19 10.17 10.18
N HIS A 618 -17.77 8.98 10.59
CA HIS A 618 -18.06 8.48 11.93
C HIS A 618 -17.43 9.35 13.04
N GLU A 619 -17.99 9.21 14.24
CA GLU A 619 -17.54 9.93 15.44
C GLU A 619 -16.08 9.64 15.79
N ARG A 620 -15.53 8.47 15.47
CA ARG A 620 -14.09 8.16 15.58
C ARG A 620 -13.38 8.17 14.23
N ASN A 621 -12.06 8.05 14.23
CA ASN A 621 -11.26 7.88 13.00
C ASN A 621 -11.46 6.47 12.39
N MET A 622 -12.70 6.12 12.10
CA MET A 622 -13.14 4.88 11.47
C MET A 622 -13.81 5.21 10.13
N ILE A 623 -13.60 4.34 9.16
CA ILE A 623 -14.08 4.55 7.80
C ILE A 623 -15.29 3.64 7.55
N PRO A 624 -16.49 4.20 7.32
CA PRO A 624 -17.63 3.40 6.92
C PRO A 624 -17.31 2.66 5.63
N SER A 625 -17.60 1.37 5.61
CA SER A 625 -17.04 0.48 4.61
C SER A 625 -18.00 -0.63 4.22
N VAL A 626 -17.71 -1.22 3.06
CA VAL A 626 -18.43 -2.37 2.54
C VAL A 626 -17.45 -3.40 1.99
N ASN A 627 -17.74 -4.65 2.26
CA ASN A 627 -17.09 -5.78 1.63
C ASN A 627 -17.99 -6.29 0.50
N LEU A 628 -17.42 -6.57 -0.67
CA LEU A 628 -18.18 -7.02 -1.85
C LEU A 628 -18.52 -8.51 -1.76
N ILE A 629 -19.13 -8.92 -0.65
CA ILE A 629 -19.58 -10.27 -0.31
C ILE A 629 -20.95 -10.20 0.37
N LEU A 630 -21.68 -11.32 0.40
CA LEU A 630 -22.91 -11.41 1.17
C LEU A 630 -22.60 -11.43 2.69
N PRO A 631 -23.48 -10.89 3.56
CA PRO A 631 -24.77 -10.29 3.23
C PRO A 631 -24.69 -8.81 2.84
N TYR A 632 -23.53 -8.16 2.97
CA TYR A 632 -23.39 -6.71 2.72
C TYR A 632 -23.72 -6.32 1.27
N MET A 633 -23.32 -7.15 0.31
CA MET A 633 -23.52 -6.87 -1.10
C MET A 633 -23.52 -8.13 -1.98
N SER A 634 -24.39 -8.14 -3.00
CA SER A 634 -24.32 -9.16 -4.06
C SER A 634 -23.11 -8.91 -4.97
N PRO A 635 -22.17 -9.87 -5.13
CA PRO A 635 -20.94 -9.66 -5.87
C PRO A 635 -21.16 -9.81 -7.39
N TYR A 636 -21.82 -8.83 -8.00
CA TYR A 636 -22.16 -8.83 -9.44
C TYR A 636 -20.95 -8.90 -10.39
N TYR A 637 -19.75 -8.65 -9.87
CA TYR A 637 -18.49 -8.74 -10.62
C TYR A 637 -18.04 -10.20 -10.83
N ILE A 638 -18.55 -11.14 -10.03
CA ILE A 638 -18.30 -12.58 -10.18
C ILE A 638 -19.32 -13.13 -11.18
N ARG A 639 -18.95 -13.19 -12.46
CA ARG A 639 -19.84 -13.61 -13.56
C ARG A 639 -19.67 -15.08 -13.91
N GLY A 640 -20.79 -15.81 -13.99
CA GLY A 640 -20.82 -17.21 -14.42
C GLY A 640 -20.50 -18.23 -13.32
N ALA A 641 -20.28 -17.79 -12.09
CA ALA A 641 -20.23 -18.69 -10.93
C ALA A 641 -21.66 -19.04 -10.47
N SER A 642 -21.84 -20.21 -9.85
CA SER A 642 -23.13 -20.57 -9.26
C SER A 642 -23.43 -19.70 -8.04
N LYS A 643 -24.72 -19.44 -7.77
CA LYS A 643 -25.15 -18.73 -6.56
C LYS A 643 -24.64 -19.43 -5.29
N GLN A 644 -24.60 -20.77 -5.30
CA GLN A 644 -24.02 -21.56 -4.21
C GLN A 644 -22.54 -21.24 -3.99
N ALA A 645 -21.72 -21.21 -5.05
CA ALA A 645 -20.29 -20.93 -4.91
C ALA A 645 -20.05 -19.50 -4.38
N VAL A 646 -20.88 -18.53 -4.79
CA VAL A 646 -20.85 -17.16 -4.27
C VAL A 646 -21.22 -17.10 -2.78
N TYR A 647 -22.24 -17.85 -2.37
CA TYR A 647 -22.63 -17.98 -0.96
C TYR A 647 -21.51 -18.60 -0.13
N GLU A 648 -20.94 -19.72 -0.58
CA GLU A 648 -19.83 -20.40 0.13
C GLU A 648 -18.59 -19.52 0.23
N LEU A 649 -18.28 -18.73 -0.81
CA LEU A 649 -17.21 -17.73 -0.73
C LEU A 649 -17.50 -16.70 0.34
N SER A 650 -18.69 -16.10 0.33
CA SER A 650 -19.08 -15.09 1.30
C SER A 650 -19.01 -15.63 2.73
N LYS A 651 -19.50 -16.87 2.94
CA LYS A 651 -19.43 -17.57 4.22
C LYS A 651 -17.99 -17.78 4.68
N THR A 652 -17.14 -18.28 3.78
CA THR A 652 -15.70 -18.48 4.05
C THR A 652 -15.04 -17.17 4.46
N CYS A 653 -15.37 -16.05 3.80
CA CYS A 653 -14.81 -14.74 4.12
C CYS A 653 -15.22 -14.26 5.51
N LEU A 654 -16.50 -14.42 5.90
CA LEU A 654 -16.98 -14.04 7.23
C LEU A 654 -16.37 -14.92 8.33
N GLU A 655 -16.36 -16.24 8.14
CA GLU A 655 -15.75 -17.19 9.08
C GLU A 655 -14.25 -16.91 9.26
N ASN A 656 -13.53 -16.67 8.17
CA ASN A 656 -12.11 -16.29 8.23
C ASN A 656 -11.91 -14.96 8.98
N ALA A 657 -12.71 -13.94 8.69
CA ALA A 657 -12.62 -12.64 9.37
C ALA A 657 -12.90 -12.79 10.86
N TYR A 658 -13.88 -13.60 11.23
CA TYR A 658 -14.23 -13.89 12.62
C TYR A 658 -13.05 -14.56 13.33
N GLU A 659 -12.50 -15.65 12.78
CA GLU A 659 -11.38 -16.35 13.39
C GLU A 659 -10.12 -15.48 13.52
N ILE A 660 -9.83 -14.63 12.51
CA ILE A 660 -8.71 -13.69 12.58
C ILE A 660 -8.95 -12.65 13.68
N LEU A 661 -10.15 -12.07 13.77
CA LEU A 661 -10.47 -11.07 14.79
C LEU A 661 -10.44 -11.65 16.19
N THR A 662 -10.97 -12.86 16.42
CA THR A 662 -10.90 -13.50 17.74
C THR A 662 -9.46 -13.79 18.16
N THR A 663 -8.60 -14.24 17.24
CA THR A 663 -7.17 -14.41 17.54
C THR A 663 -6.48 -13.07 17.83
N ILE A 664 -6.83 -12.01 17.11
CA ILE A 664 -6.34 -10.65 17.41
C ILE A 664 -6.82 -10.18 18.78
N GLU A 665 -8.07 -10.44 19.15
CA GLU A 665 -8.66 -10.11 20.45
C GLU A 665 -7.89 -10.80 21.60
N GLU A 666 -7.58 -12.09 21.44
CA GLU A 666 -6.76 -12.86 22.37
C GLU A 666 -5.35 -12.25 22.51
N VAL A 667 -4.66 -12.02 21.39
CA VAL A 667 -3.30 -11.45 21.40
C VAL A 667 -3.31 -10.04 21.96
N TYR A 668 -4.35 -9.25 21.67
CA TYR A 668 -4.49 -7.91 22.21
C TYR A 668 -4.67 -7.94 23.73
N GLN A 669 -5.48 -8.86 24.25
CA GLN A 669 -5.64 -9.08 25.69
C GLN A 669 -4.30 -9.49 26.34
N ILE A 670 -3.51 -10.36 25.70
CA ILE A 670 -2.18 -10.77 26.19
C ILE A 670 -1.21 -9.57 26.23
N VAL A 671 -1.18 -8.77 25.17
CA VAL A 671 -0.21 -7.67 25.02
C VAL A 671 -0.57 -6.43 25.84
N ASN A 672 -1.86 -6.17 26.08
CA ASN A 672 -2.34 -4.92 26.70
C ASN A 672 -3.07 -5.10 28.02
N GLU A 673 -3.28 -6.35 28.45
CA GLU A 673 -4.00 -6.71 29.68
C GLU A 673 -5.44 -6.14 29.76
N ARG A 674 -6.04 -5.86 28.60
CA ARG A 674 -7.41 -5.35 28.47
C ARG A 674 -8.07 -5.83 27.19
N SER A 675 -9.39 -5.81 27.17
CA SER A 675 -10.17 -6.32 26.04
C SER A 675 -10.04 -5.44 24.80
N PHE A 676 -10.03 -6.08 23.63
CA PHE A 676 -10.08 -5.40 22.34
C PHE A 676 -11.52 -5.07 21.98
N THR A 677 -11.81 -3.78 21.83
CA THR A 677 -13.16 -3.27 21.55
C THR A 677 -13.17 -2.44 20.28
N MET A 678 -14.36 -2.13 19.76
CA MET A 678 -14.57 -1.23 18.63
C MET A 678 -13.88 0.14 18.83
N ALA A 679 -13.84 0.65 20.07
CA ALA A 679 -13.11 1.86 20.43
C ALA A 679 -11.59 1.76 20.20
N ALA A 680 -11.02 0.56 20.24
CA ALA A 680 -9.59 0.31 20.13
C ALA A 680 -9.14 -0.12 18.74
N LEU A 681 -10.01 -0.16 17.72
CA LEU A 681 -9.64 -0.60 16.35
C LEU A 681 -8.41 0.11 15.80
N ALA A 682 -8.27 1.41 16.05
CA ALA A 682 -7.11 2.19 15.62
C ALA A 682 -5.78 1.75 16.26
N GLU A 683 -5.78 1.01 17.36
CA GLU A 683 -4.55 0.48 17.97
C GLU A 683 -4.02 -0.76 17.23
N VAL A 684 -4.88 -1.46 16.49
CA VAL A 684 -4.55 -2.71 15.81
C VAL A 684 -4.51 -2.54 14.29
N PHE A 685 -5.38 -1.72 13.69
CA PHE A 685 -5.48 -1.59 12.24
C PHE A 685 -4.89 -0.29 11.72
N MET A 686 -4.26 -0.35 10.54
CA MET A 686 -3.71 0.80 9.84
C MET A 686 -4.80 1.72 9.26
N SER A 687 -5.96 1.15 8.93
CA SER A 687 -7.13 1.79 8.35
C SER A 687 -8.35 1.16 9.00
N PRO A 688 -8.85 1.71 10.12
CA PRO A 688 -9.94 1.10 10.87
C PRO A 688 -11.22 1.12 10.03
N ARG A 689 -11.71 -0.05 9.65
CA ARG A 689 -12.93 -0.19 8.86
C ARG A 689 -14.12 -0.44 9.76
N PHE A 690 -15.23 0.16 9.37
CA PHE A 690 -16.53 0.04 10.05
C PHE A 690 -17.53 -0.50 9.02
N PRO A 691 -17.81 -1.81 9.01
CA PRO A 691 -18.81 -2.38 8.10
C PRO A 691 -20.16 -1.69 8.30
N ASP A 692 -20.75 -1.22 7.20
CA ASP A 692 -22.01 -0.49 7.25
C ASP A 692 -23.22 -1.43 7.31
N HIS A 693 -24.10 -1.21 8.29
CA HIS A 693 -25.39 -1.90 8.42
C HIS A 693 -26.61 -0.99 8.19
N GLY A 694 -26.38 0.25 7.73
CA GLY A 694 -27.42 1.28 7.61
C GLY A 694 -27.15 2.51 8.47
N ARG A 695 -27.85 3.61 8.16
CA ARG A 695 -27.61 4.94 8.75
C ARG A 695 -27.80 4.97 10.27
N ASP A 696 -28.86 4.33 10.76
CA ASP A 696 -29.29 4.41 12.16
C ASP A 696 -28.90 3.14 12.96
N MET A 697 -27.98 2.35 12.42
CA MET A 697 -27.41 1.18 13.07
C MET A 697 -26.04 1.54 13.64
N HIS A 698 -25.97 1.68 14.95
CA HIS A 698 -24.73 2.04 15.65
C HIS A 698 -24.13 0.85 16.37
N HIS A 699 -22.82 0.70 16.25
CA HIS A 699 -22.07 -0.25 17.05
C HIS A 699 -21.81 0.37 18.43
N ASP A 700 -22.11 -0.37 19.50
CA ASP A 700 -21.54 -0.12 20.82
C ASP A 700 -20.00 -0.25 20.76
N LEU A 701 -19.34 0.86 21.09
CA LEU A 701 -17.89 0.99 21.06
C LEU A 701 -17.17 0.14 22.11
N ASN A 702 -17.88 -0.38 23.11
CA ASN A 702 -17.34 -1.21 24.18
C ASN A 702 -17.35 -2.70 23.86
N LEU A 703 -18.03 -3.12 22.80
CA LEU A 703 -18.06 -4.52 22.37
C LEU A 703 -16.90 -4.84 21.42
N SER A 704 -16.57 -6.12 21.33
CA SER A 704 -15.56 -6.63 20.39
C SER A 704 -16.09 -6.61 18.95
N PRO A 705 -15.23 -6.38 17.94
CA PRO A 705 -15.64 -6.46 16.54
C PRO A 705 -16.12 -7.87 16.14
N SER A 706 -15.56 -8.94 16.73
CA SER A 706 -16.03 -10.32 16.49
C SER A 706 -17.51 -10.53 16.80
N THR A 707 -18.06 -9.80 17.80
CA THR A 707 -19.47 -9.87 18.18
C THR A 707 -20.39 -9.46 17.02
N TYR A 708 -20.01 -8.43 16.26
CA TYR A 708 -20.80 -7.96 15.13
C TYR A 708 -20.68 -8.87 13.91
N LEU A 709 -19.51 -9.48 13.71
CA LEU A 709 -19.36 -10.51 12.67
C LEU A 709 -20.27 -11.72 12.88
N LEU A 710 -20.56 -12.11 14.13
CA LEU A 710 -21.52 -13.18 14.39
C LEU A 710 -22.92 -12.82 13.89
N ASN A 711 -23.35 -11.56 14.07
CA ASN A 711 -24.62 -11.07 13.54
C ASN A 711 -24.63 -11.11 12.00
N ASP A 712 -23.50 -10.80 11.36
CA ASP A 712 -23.36 -10.86 9.90
C ASP A 712 -23.39 -12.29 9.36
N ILE A 713 -22.78 -13.24 10.07
CA ILE A 713 -22.86 -14.66 9.76
C ILE A 713 -24.32 -15.13 9.87
N GLU A 714 -25.02 -14.76 10.94
CA GLU A 714 -26.45 -15.08 11.12
C GLU A 714 -27.30 -14.49 9.98
N ALA A 715 -27.03 -13.24 9.59
CA ALA A 715 -27.71 -12.58 8.47
C ALA A 715 -27.44 -13.31 7.14
N LEU A 716 -26.21 -13.78 6.89
CA LEU A 716 -25.90 -14.61 5.74
C LEU A 716 -26.67 -15.93 5.76
N GLU A 717 -26.72 -16.61 6.90
CA GLU A 717 -27.42 -17.89 7.04
C GLU A 717 -28.92 -17.77 6.73
N LYS A 718 -29.55 -16.64 7.07
CA LYS A 718 -30.95 -16.34 6.69
C LYS A 718 -31.14 -16.30 5.17
N LEU A 719 -30.12 -15.91 4.41
CA LEU A 719 -30.15 -15.89 2.94
C LEU A 719 -29.95 -17.27 2.32
N LYS A 720 -29.47 -18.27 3.09
CA LYS A 720 -29.13 -19.60 2.57
C LYS A 720 -30.29 -20.23 1.81
N ARG A 721 -31.49 -20.25 2.39
CA ARG A 721 -32.68 -20.90 1.79
C ARG A 721 -33.02 -20.30 0.42
N ILE A 722 -32.99 -18.97 0.29
CA ILE A 722 -33.27 -18.25 -0.96
C ILE A 722 -32.22 -18.55 -2.04
N ILE A 723 -30.99 -18.87 -1.63
CA ILE A 723 -29.88 -19.13 -2.55
C ILE A 723 -29.80 -20.60 -2.95
N THR A 724 -30.14 -21.51 -2.04
CA THR A 724 -30.08 -22.97 -2.23
C THR A 724 -31.34 -23.57 -2.84
N GLU A 725 -32.51 -22.97 -2.61
CA GLU A 725 -33.77 -23.44 -3.20
C GLU A 725 -33.86 -23.00 -4.66
N LYS A 726 -34.20 -23.95 -5.52
CA LYS A 726 -34.24 -23.82 -6.98
C LYS A 726 -35.66 -23.55 -7.45
#